data_AF-A0A8T6FRV8-F1
#
_entry.id   AF-A0A8T6FRV8-F1
#
_cell.length_a   1.000
_cell.length_b   1.000
_cell.length_c   1.000
_cell.angle_alpha   90.00
_cell.angle_beta   90.00
_cell.angle_gamma   90.00
#
_symmetry.space_group_name_H-M   'P 1'
#
loop_
_entity.id
_entity.type
_entity.pdbx_description
1 polymer ?
#
loop_
_entity_poly.entity_id
_entity_poly.type
_entity_poly.pdbx_seq_one_letter_code
_entity_poly.pdbx_strand_id
1 'polypeptide(L)'
;MGVVLQNLASRSLLAALALALAIGAGLASGSETAAAESADESTADDSATITTTLHPGWNLIGWVGPETPVADLFGEIPALQRVSARDARAGAYLRARRSGGSATGALRLLTPGMGLWFLVGGNETIEWTRPGAAESALLQLYRGFNLVAWLGGPDSLEDGLARLGDDLVRASRWNPQAQRYETHDPGRASSASVLDAVAPGDGLRIEVNETARWWQQGAAAPPVVFADDLDSETAFAIATAYQRARGLFTARFGIPETAEITAHVYADEESLGVAYHERHGRNLAPGRCVYRVGSELHHSASCYGEPESRIGQRYFGAATQHIAPRTQVPAAEAGYSPYGPIWLLLGTDAYMDAAYRETFGDESQPVGQAGTAALAFVAATWLAGHAGDGAFFEYYRLLPSSTSWQDAFERAFGISVTNFRLSFGADHPDTARHLPQLADAPDEPVFVFVGDIAADLQDELRVSLNATRDLFETQFDGRASAFTVYIGSDLRAIRPVYLAVRGYEDPALCGDYAHGAIFQIISCKNPELVLAHEYVHVLQNELAEGASGDPAWLAEGVAVYGEALHRALIGQRLPTGEGFELRRRWELARVMLEGDVPTLSNLETVDDPNERSHYHLGFIAADWLAGHAGVEALAVFYQRLPSSENWEEAFEGAFDLTVDDFYTTFEDYWPEIEPLLPHLADDREGPVVVFLGDIDSSGQAAHESAVGKVEALFSERFGVESVESTVFVGADVESLEPIHWMLFEDAPHTNFCSGRHGPAFVYAASCDDPLARHLSGFYFILARDKLAPWSELPGADDGYSRRGPQWLDRGTYLYAELLSGDAAGIADYGDERATRIKSAQANPADPRSLETAEGWNAANEADQSGWALSFLAVERLAELAGDEAVFEYFRLLPSSTSWREAFEGAFGLTVDDFYEDFEVHQADIAPVLPQVRGVVLGPDGEPVEGAGLWLRWHSATGAYIEFARTEADGTFRFAARDGSYRLTLMEYFDGDWVTYGQYGGPTGFSTGSITVIEVDEADVTDIVIRLPSPLSELRPIP
;
A
#
# COMPACT_ATOMS: atom_id res chain seq x y z
N MET A 1 -71.34 8.92 -20.96
CA MET A 1 -71.35 8.41 -19.58
C MET A 1 -70.07 8.92 -18.92
N GLY A 2 -70.02 9.59 -17.77
CA GLY A 2 -70.99 10.36 -16.96
C GLY A 2 -70.15 11.25 -16.03
N VAL A 3 -70.33 12.58 -15.91
CA VAL A 3 -71.46 13.38 -15.37
C VAL A 3 -71.40 13.56 -13.82
N VAL A 4 -71.20 14.83 -13.39
CA VAL A 4 -71.52 15.42 -12.06
C VAL A 4 -70.54 15.10 -10.89
N LEU A 5 -70.25 15.98 -9.89
CA LEU A 5 -70.83 17.26 -9.41
C LEU A 5 -69.75 18.30 -8.92
N GLN A 6 -70.21 19.45 -8.38
CA GLN A 6 -69.43 20.59 -7.82
C GLN A 6 -69.80 20.88 -6.33
N ASN A 7 -69.26 21.98 -5.77
CA ASN A 7 -69.74 22.79 -4.60
C ASN A 7 -69.27 22.36 -3.19
N LEU A 8 -69.09 23.25 -2.18
CA LEU A 8 -69.17 24.74 -2.11
C LEU A 8 -68.33 25.33 -0.92
N ALA A 9 -68.26 26.67 -0.83
CA ALA A 9 -67.47 27.50 0.11
C ALA A 9 -67.94 27.46 1.61
N SER A 10 -67.26 28.04 2.63
CA SER A 10 -67.14 29.51 2.86
C SER A 10 -66.40 29.93 4.17
N ARG A 11 -65.65 31.07 4.13
CA ARG A 11 -65.57 32.19 5.15
C ARG A 11 -65.01 31.91 6.58
N SER A 12 -64.41 32.85 7.35
CA SER A 12 -64.13 34.31 7.22
C SER A 12 -63.21 34.89 8.34
N LEU A 13 -62.52 36.03 8.08
CA LEU A 13 -62.03 37.10 9.02
C LEU A 13 -60.91 36.74 10.05
N LEU A 14 -59.99 37.61 10.53
CA LEU A 14 -59.55 39.03 10.36
C LEU A 14 -57.98 39.05 10.23
N ALA A 15 -57.21 40.02 9.69
CA ALA A 15 -57.11 41.50 9.79
C ALA A 15 -56.67 42.02 11.19
N ALA A 16 -55.68 42.91 11.39
CA ALA A 16 -54.78 43.70 10.52
C ALA A 16 -53.41 43.93 11.28
N LEU A 17 -52.46 44.86 11.04
CA LEU A 17 -52.39 46.15 10.29
C LEU A 17 -50.92 46.48 9.84
N ALA A 18 -50.39 47.70 10.07
CA ALA A 18 -49.04 48.22 9.74
C ALA A 18 -48.28 48.61 11.04
N LEU A 19 -47.07 49.20 11.11
CA LEU A 19 -46.30 50.17 10.28
C LEU A 19 -44.83 50.16 10.81
N ALA A 20 -43.74 49.91 10.08
CA ALA A 20 -43.10 50.55 8.91
C ALA A 20 -42.25 51.83 9.20
N LEU A 21 -40.94 51.75 8.87
CA LEU A 21 -39.94 52.83 8.64
C LEU A 21 -39.48 53.67 9.87
N ALA A 22 -38.28 54.29 9.91
CA ALA A 22 -37.27 54.54 8.86
C ALA A 22 -35.80 54.54 9.35
N ILE A 23 -34.91 54.45 8.34
CA ILE A 23 -33.46 54.71 8.26
C ILE A 23 -32.94 55.90 9.13
N GLY A 24 -31.72 55.76 9.66
CA GLY A 24 -30.89 56.89 10.11
C GLY A 24 -29.45 56.48 10.45
N ALA A 25 -28.45 56.98 9.69
CA ALA A 25 -27.03 56.68 9.90
C ALA A 25 -26.31 57.74 10.76
N GLY A 26 -25.21 57.37 11.43
CA GLY A 26 -24.39 58.30 12.21
C GLY A 26 -23.01 57.73 12.57
N LEU A 27 -21.96 58.27 11.96
CA LEU A 27 -20.56 58.04 12.34
C LEU A 27 -20.15 58.99 13.48
N ALA A 28 -19.48 58.48 14.50
CA ALA A 28 -18.63 59.27 15.39
C ALA A 28 -17.57 58.39 16.09
N SER A 29 -16.32 58.84 16.08
CA SER A 29 -15.19 58.23 16.80
C SER A 29 -15.17 58.65 18.27
N GLY A 30 -14.74 57.74 19.17
CA GLY A 30 -14.51 58.06 20.58
C GLY A 30 -13.52 57.10 21.23
N SER A 31 -12.25 57.50 21.32
CA SER A 31 -11.20 56.78 22.03
C SER A 31 -10.88 57.48 23.35
N GLU A 32 -10.91 56.79 24.49
CA GLU A 32 -10.10 57.21 25.65
C GLU A 32 -9.87 56.10 26.70
N THR A 33 -8.58 55.93 27.02
CA THR A 33 -7.97 55.45 28.29
C THR A 33 -8.53 54.25 29.06
N ALA A 34 -7.65 53.29 29.32
CA ALA A 34 -7.81 52.27 30.35
C ALA A 34 -7.74 52.85 31.78
N ALA A 35 -8.38 52.15 32.72
CA ALA A 35 -8.05 52.18 34.14
C ALA A 35 -7.77 50.73 34.57
N ALA A 36 -6.63 50.50 35.24
CA ALA A 36 -6.28 49.19 35.75
C ALA A 36 -6.80 49.05 37.20
N GLU A 37 -7.71 48.10 37.42
CA GLU A 37 -8.00 47.57 38.76
C GLU A 37 -7.36 46.18 38.91
N SER A 38 -6.99 45.85 40.14
CA SER A 38 -6.21 44.65 40.48
C SER A 38 -7.03 43.37 40.34
N ALA A 39 -6.52 42.39 39.60
CA ALA A 39 -7.01 41.02 39.69
C ALA A 39 -6.72 40.46 41.10
N ASP A 40 -7.76 40.02 41.78
CA ASP A 40 -7.69 39.27 43.04
C ASP A 40 -7.62 37.77 42.70
N GLU A 41 -6.96 36.95 43.53
CA GLU A 41 -6.69 35.53 43.22
C GLU A 41 -7.95 34.66 43.34
N SER A 42 -8.80 34.68 42.32
CA SER A 42 -9.92 33.77 42.17
C SER A 42 -9.52 32.54 41.35
N THR A 43 -9.03 31.50 42.03
CA THR A 43 -8.91 30.15 41.46
C THR A 43 -10.28 29.48 41.39
N ALA A 44 -11.20 30.09 40.64
CA ALA A 44 -12.44 29.46 40.23
C ALA A 44 -12.11 28.31 39.26
N ASP A 45 -12.67 27.14 39.54
CA ASP A 45 -12.62 25.99 38.65
C ASP A 45 -13.61 26.23 37.49
N ASP A 46 -13.18 27.04 36.52
CA ASP A 46 -13.91 27.34 35.27
C ASP A 46 -13.85 26.13 34.30
N SER A 47 -14.04 24.92 34.83
CA SER A 47 -14.26 23.72 34.01
C SER A 47 -15.51 23.91 33.16
N ALA A 48 -15.32 23.83 31.83
CA ALA A 48 -16.38 24.06 30.86
C ALA A 48 -17.59 23.15 31.16
N THR A 49 -18.80 23.70 31.23
CA THR A 49 -20.02 22.93 31.51
C THR A 49 -20.84 22.71 30.25
N ILE A 50 -21.39 21.50 30.12
CA ILE A 50 -22.20 21.08 28.97
C ILE A 50 -23.64 20.92 29.45
N THR A 51 -24.55 21.68 28.84
CA THR A 51 -26.00 21.55 29.05
C THR A 51 -26.60 20.76 27.90
N THR A 52 -27.39 19.73 28.20
CA THR A 52 -28.05 18.89 27.20
C THR A 52 -29.54 18.74 27.52
N THR A 53 -30.39 19.01 26.52
CA THR A 53 -31.83 18.75 26.58
C THR A 53 -32.10 17.25 26.55
N LEU A 54 -32.65 16.71 27.64
CA LEU A 54 -33.11 15.33 27.74
C LEU A 54 -34.61 15.25 27.43
N HIS A 55 -34.99 14.42 26.46
CA HIS A 55 -36.39 14.21 26.05
C HIS A 55 -37.02 13.00 26.77
N PRO A 56 -38.35 13.00 26.98
CA PRO A 56 -39.08 11.81 27.41
C PRO A 56 -38.84 10.62 26.48
N GLY A 57 -38.55 9.45 27.05
CA GLY A 57 -38.15 8.26 26.30
C GLY A 57 -36.64 8.05 26.33
N TRP A 58 -36.07 7.60 25.21
CA TRP A 58 -34.65 7.25 25.13
C TRP A 58 -33.78 8.41 24.65
N ASN A 59 -32.62 8.57 25.27
CA ASN A 59 -31.56 9.51 24.87
C ASN A 59 -30.22 8.75 24.88
N LEU A 60 -29.33 9.03 23.95
CA LEU A 60 -27.96 8.52 23.92
C LEU A 60 -27.01 9.69 24.18
N ILE A 61 -26.28 9.63 25.28
CA ILE A 61 -25.50 10.76 25.82
C ILE A 61 -24.06 10.32 26.05
N GLY A 62 -23.09 11.19 25.73
CA GLY A 62 -21.69 11.00 26.06
C GLY A 62 -21.39 11.46 27.48
N TRP A 63 -20.76 10.57 28.26
CA TRP A 63 -20.15 10.95 29.53
C TRP A 63 -18.73 11.47 29.28
N VAL A 64 -18.52 12.73 29.65
CA VAL A 64 -17.29 13.49 29.40
C VAL A 64 -16.76 14.20 30.65
N GLY A 65 -17.52 14.17 31.75
CA GLY A 65 -17.06 14.63 33.06
C GLY A 65 -16.19 13.58 33.78
N PRO A 66 -15.69 13.89 34.99
CA PRO A 66 -14.84 12.99 35.77
C PRO A 66 -15.57 11.69 36.19
N GLU A 67 -14.82 10.72 36.72
CA GLU A 67 -15.38 9.45 37.20
C GLU A 67 -16.47 9.68 38.26
N THR A 68 -17.71 9.29 37.94
CA THR A 68 -18.90 9.67 38.73
C THR A 68 -19.76 8.46 39.08
N PRO A 69 -20.13 8.25 40.36
CA PRO A 69 -21.03 7.17 40.74
C PRO A 69 -22.41 7.30 40.10
N VAL A 70 -22.91 6.20 39.56
CA VAL A 70 -24.22 6.12 38.88
C VAL A 70 -25.40 6.48 39.81
N ALA A 71 -25.20 6.40 41.12
CA ALA A 71 -26.19 6.83 42.11
C ALA A 71 -26.45 8.35 42.06
N ASP A 72 -25.43 9.14 41.79
CA ASP A 72 -25.47 10.60 41.91
C ASP A 72 -26.18 11.20 40.69
N LEU A 73 -25.96 10.62 39.50
CA LEU A 73 -26.75 10.86 38.28
C LEU A 73 -28.27 10.66 38.50
N PHE A 74 -28.67 9.64 39.28
CA PHE A 74 -30.09 9.47 39.63
C PHE A 74 -30.57 10.53 40.66
N GLY A 75 -29.68 11.12 41.45
CA GLY A 75 -29.98 12.28 42.28
C GLY A 75 -30.22 13.55 41.44
N GLU A 76 -29.29 13.86 40.53
CA GLU A 76 -29.32 15.03 39.63
C GLU A 76 -30.52 15.06 38.70
N ILE A 77 -30.90 13.91 38.12
CA ILE A 77 -31.99 13.82 37.13
C ILE A 77 -33.15 12.99 37.72
N PRO A 78 -34.07 13.55 38.53
CA PRO A 78 -35.16 12.80 39.17
C PRO A 78 -36.03 11.96 38.23
N ALA A 79 -36.18 12.37 36.98
CA ALA A 79 -36.96 11.65 35.96
C ALA A 79 -36.23 10.44 35.33
N LEU A 80 -34.90 10.33 35.49
CA LEU A 80 -34.13 9.21 34.94
C LEU A 80 -34.57 7.89 35.61
N GLN A 81 -35.04 6.94 34.81
CA GLN A 81 -35.52 5.63 35.28
C GLN A 81 -34.44 4.55 35.18
N ARG A 82 -33.65 4.60 34.11
CA ARG A 82 -32.57 3.66 33.79
C ARG A 82 -31.44 4.38 33.05
N VAL A 83 -30.21 4.02 33.38
CA VAL A 83 -29.02 4.25 32.54
C VAL A 83 -28.46 2.90 32.08
N SER A 84 -27.83 2.84 30.91
CA SER A 84 -27.14 1.64 30.42
C SER A 84 -25.96 2.00 29.52
N ALA A 85 -24.80 1.36 29.74
CA ALA A 85 -23.59 1.50 28.92
C ALA A 85 -23.31 0.21 28.15
N ARG A 86 -22.58 0.29 27.04
CA ARG A 86 -22.08 -0.86 26.28
C ARG A 86 -20.73 -1.29 26.84
N ASP A 87 -20.65 -2.52 27.34
CA ASP A 87 -19.37 -3.22 27.46
C ASP A 87 -19.13 -3.88 26.10
N ALA A 88 -18.28 -3.26 25.28
CA ALA A 88 -18.02 -3.71 23.92
C ALA A 88 -17.26 -5.05 23.93
N ARG A 89 -16.24 -5.17 24.79
CA ARG A 89 -15.41 -6.38 24.97
C ARG A 89 -16.23 -7.60 25.40
N ALA A 90 -17.22 -7.43 26.29
CA ALA A 90 -18.14 -8.49 26.68
C ALA A 90 -19.38 -8.61 25.76
N GLY A 91 -19.49 -7.79 24.71
CA GLY A 91 -20.66 -7.74 23.82
C GLY A 91 -21.98 -7.39 24.51
N ALA A 92 -21.93 -6.79 25.70
CA ALA A 92 -23.03 -6.76 26.67
C ALA A 92 -23.47 -5.32 27.03
N TYR A 93 -24.63 -5.22 27.70
CA TYR A 93 -25.09 -3.95 28.28
C TYR A 93 -25.01 -4.00 29.79
N LEU A 94 -24.12 -3.18 30.36
CA LEU A 94 -24.13 -2.85 31.79
C LEU A 94 -25.30 -1.89 32.04
N ARG A 95 -26.11 -2.13 33.08
CA ARG A 95 -27.35 -1.37 33.33
C ARG A 95 -27.49 -0.99 34.79
N ALA A 96 -28.13 0.13 35.08
CA ALA A 96 -28.64 0.49 36.39
C ALA A 96 -30.07 1.05 36.32
N ARG A 97 -30.84 0.86 37.38
CA ARG A 97 -32.23 1.35 37.54
C ARG A 97 -32.39 2.04 38.88
N ARG A 98 -33.22 3.10 38.89
CA ARG A 98 -33.72 3.72 40.11
C ARG A 98 -34.63 2.75 40.86
N SER A 99 -34.29 2.40 42.09
CA SER A 99 -35.10 1.54 42.97
C SER A 99 -35.05 2.06 44.41
N GLY A 100 -36.19 2.50 44.95
CA GLY A 100 -36.31 2.95 46.34
C GLY A 100 -35.40 4.13 46.73
N GLY A 101 -35.01 4.98 45.77
CA GLY A 101 -34.05 6.06 45.98
C GLY A 101 -32.57 5.66 45.83
N SER A 102 -32.28 4.43 45.40
CA SER A 102 -30.92 3.91 45.17
C SER A 102 -30.71 3.40 43.74
N ALA A 103 -29.45 3.37 43.29
CA ALA A 103 -29.06 2.76 42.02
C ALA A 103 -28.85 1.25 42.16
N THR A 104 -29.66 0.45 41.45
CA THR A 104 -29.56 -1.01 41.44
C THR A 104 -29.19 -1.53 40.05
N GLY A 105 -28.10 -2.30 39.95
CA GLY A 105 -27.62 -2.81 38.67
C GLY A 105 -26.14 -3.20 38.65
N ALA A 106 -25.64 -3.44 37.44
CA ALA A 106 -24.24 -3.79 37.15
C ALA A 106 -23.38 -2.56 36.78
N LEU A 107 -23.97 -1.53 36.16
CA LEU A 107 -23.28 -0.26 35.94
C LEU A 107 -23.21 0.49 37.28
N ARG A 108 -21.99 0.84 37.73
CA ARG A 108 -21.73 1.44 39.07
C ARG A 108 -21.07 2.81 38.99
N LEU A 109 -20.16 2.98 38.04
CA LEU A 109 -19.39 4.18 37.78
C LEU A 109 -19.64 4.59 36.32
N LEU A 110 -19.53 5.88 36.05
CA LEU A 110 -19.43 6.47 34.72
C LEU A 110 -17.99 6.98 34.58
N THR A 111 -17.31 6.66 33.48
CA THR A 111 -15.96 7.14 33.18
C THR A 111 -15.98 8.02 31.94
N PRO A 112 -15.01 8.93 31.74
CA PRO A 112 -14.84 9.66 30.50
C PRO A 112 -14.88 8.73 29.27
N GLY A 113 -15.46 9.20 28.17
CA GLY A 113 -15.57 8.44 26.92
C GLY A 113 -16.74 7.46 26.83
N MET A 114 -17.49 7.19 27.91
CA MET A 114 -18.61 6.24 27.87
C MET A 114 -19.85 6.78 27.13
N GLY A 115 -20.40 6.02 26.18
CA GLY A 115 -21.71 6.26 25.59
C GLY A 115 -22.84 5.63 26.40
N LEU A 116 -23.81 6.44 26.84
CA LEU A 116 -24.84 6.08 27.82
C LEU A 116 -26.28 6.20 27.27
N TRP A 117 -27.04 5.11 27.34
CA TRP A 117 -28.48 5.10 27.11
C TRP A 117 -29.26 5.51 28.36
N PHE A 118 -29.89 6.68 28.31
CA PHE A 118 -30.81 7.17 29.34
C PHE A 118 -32.26 6.86 28.94
N LEU A 119 -33.03 6.24 29.83
CA LEU A 119 -34.51 6.23 29.75
C LEU A 119 -35.06 7.25 30.74
N VAL A 120 -35.58 8.35 30.21
CA VAL A 120 -36.16 9.46 30.97
C VAL A 120 -37.69 9.31 30.98
N GLY A 121 -38.28 9.40 32.17
CA GLY A 121 -39.74 9.35 32.36
C GLY A 121 -40.39 10.72 32.41
N GLY A 122 -41.72 10.74 32.53
CA GLY A 122 -42.51 11.98 32.47
C GLY A 122 -42.87 12.35 31.03
N ASN A 123 -43.36 13.58 30.84
CA ASN A 123 -43.84 14.11 29.56
C ASN A 123 -43.15 15.43 29.18
N GLU A 124 -42.16 15.87 29.96
CA GLU A 124 -41.50 17.19 29.84
C GLU A 124 -40.01 16.99 29.54
N THR A 125 -39.42 17.89 28.75
CA THR A 125 -37.98 17.94 28.50
C THR A 125 -37.25 18.50 29.71
N ILE A 126 -36.02 18.04 29.95
CA ILE A 126 -35.18 18.44 31.09
C ILE A 126 -33.85 18.94 30.58
N GLU A 127 -33.52 20.20 30.86
CA GLU A 127 -32.15 20.69 30.72
C GLU A 127 -31.28 20.11 31.84
N TRP A 128 -30.22 19.41 31.48
CA TRP A 128 -29.25 18.87 32.43
C TRP A 128 -27.84 19.39 32.09
N THR A 129 -27.31 20.20 33.00
CA THR A 129 -25.94 20.72 32.97
C THR A 129 -25.02 19.79 33.75
N ARG A 130 -23.88 19.40 33.15
CA ARG A 130 -22.83 18.57 33.76
C ARG A 130 -21.43 19.13 33.47
N PRO A 131 -20.38 18.71 34.19
CA PRO A 131 -19.00 18.99 33.79
C PRO A 131 -18.72 18.45 32.38
N GLY A 132 -18.11 19.28 31.55
CA GLY A 132 -17.53 18.90 30.27
C GLY A 132 -16.12 18.33 30.43
N ALA A 133 -15.57 17.78 29.35
CA ALA A 133 -14.17 17.41 29.31
C ALA A 133 -13.30 18.66 29.07
N ALA A 134 -12.35 18.90 29.96
CA ALA A 134 -11.21 19.78 29.66
C ALA A 134 -10.14 19.07 28.82
N GLU A 135 -10.13 17.73 28.84
CA GLU A 135 -9.06 16.89 28.32
C GLU A 135 -9.50 16.01 27.15
N SER A 136 -8.57 15.75 26.24
CA SER A 136 -8.68 14.76 25.17
C SER A 136 -8.64 13.32 25.71
N ALA A 137 -9.15 12.32 24.96
CA ALA A 137 -9.07 10.92 25.41
C ALA A 137 -8.88 9.89 24.27
N LEU A 138 -8.20 8.79 24.63
CA LEU A 138 -7.97 7.63 23.78
C LEU A 138 -9.02 6.57 24.09
N LEU A 139 -9.92 6.31 23.14
CA LEU A 139 -10.98 5.34 23.28
C LEU A 139 -10.59 4.04 22.59
N GLN A 140 -10.45 2.95 23.35
CA GLN A 140 -10.28 1.62 22.77
C GLN A 140 -11.64 1.15 22.23
N LEU A 141 -11.77 1.15 20.90
CA LEU A 141 -12.87 0.49 20.21
C LEU A 141 -12.55 -1.00 20.10
N TYR A 142 -13.58 -1.83 20.17
CA TYR A 142 -13.49 -3.28 19.96
C TYR A 142 -14.28 -3.67 18.72
N ARG A 143 -13.80 -4.70 18.00
CA ARG A 143 -14.44 -5.25 16.79
C ARG A 143 -15.96 -5.33 16.91
N GLY A 144 -16.65 -4.74 15.93
CA GLY A 144 -18.10 -4.56 15.94
C GLY A 144 -18.54 -3.35 16.77
N PHE A 145 -19.66 -3.50 17.49
CA PHE A 145 -20.45 -2.38 18.01
C PHE A 145 -20.02 -1.85 19.40
N ASN A 146 -19.66 -0.56 19.43
CA ASN A 146 -19.26 0.26 20.57
C ASN A 146 -20.30 1.38 20.86
N LEU A 147 -20.38 1.85 22.12
CA LEU A 147 -21.02 3.12 22.47
C LEU A 147 -20.02 4.02 23.19
N VAL A 148 -19.77 5.20 22.63
CA VAL A 148 -18.79 6.16 23.11
C VAL A 148 -19.40 7.55 23.26
N ALA A 149 -18.76 8.40 24.04
CA ALA A 149 -18.99 9.85 23.99
C ALA A 149 -18.31 10.45 22.76
N TRP A 150 -18.79 11.61 22.32
CA TRP A 150 -17.99 12.59 21.58
C TRP A 150 -17.48 13.65 22.57
N LEU A 151 -16.16 13.83 22.65
CA LEU A 151 -15.50 14.77 23.54
C LEU A 151 -15.39 16.16 22.90
N GLY A 152 -15.13 16.21 21.60
CA GLY A 152 -15.18 17.41 20.76
C GLY A 152 -13.91 18.27 20.84
N GLY A 153 -13.16 18.27 19.73
CA GLY A 153 -12.06 19.20 19.48
C GLY A 153 -12.49 20.37 18.58
N PRO A 154 -11.52 21.09 17.97
CA PRO A 154 -11.79 22.05 16.89
C PRO A 154 -12.16 21.37 15.55
N ASP A 155 -11.77 20.11 15.39
CA ASP A 155 -12.06 19.27 14.23
C ASP A 155 -13.56 18.94 14.10
N SER A 156 -14.04 18.68 12.88
CA SER A 156 -15.40 18.14 12.71
C SER A 156 -15.49 16.68 13.18
N LEU A 157 -16.71 16.15 13.35
CA LEU A 157 -16.89 14.72 13.59
C LEU A 157 -16.45 13.88 12.38
N GLU A 158 -16.52 14.43 11.16
CA GLU A 158 -16.08 13.74 9.95
C GLU A 158 -14.54 13.60 9.93
N ASP A 159 -13.79 14.67 10.20
CA ASP A 159 -12.33 14.61 10.41
C ASP A 159 -11.95 13.64 11.54
N GLY A 160 -12.73 13.63 12.61
CA GLY A 160 -12.58 12.70 13.73
C GLY A 160 -12.78 11.24 13.31
N LEU A 161 -13.80 10.95 12.51
CA LEU A 161 -14.13 9.61 12.02
C LEU A 161 -13.19 9.12 10.91
N ALA A 162 -12.72 10.02 10.03
CA ALA A 162 -11.78 9.69 8.95
C ALA A 162 -10.46 9.08 9.48
N ARG A 163 -10.06 9.43 10.72
CA ARG A 163 -8.91 8.83 11.43
C ARG A 163 -9.07 7.34 11.77
N LEU A 164 -10.23 6.74 11.51
CA LEU A 164 -10.46 5.30 11.60
C LEU A 164 -10.30 4.58 10.24
N GLY A 165 -10.20 5.29 9.12
CA GLY A 165 -10.02 4.71 7.78
C GLY A 165 -11.04 3.61 7.45
N ASP A 166 -10.57 2.57 6.74
CA ASP A 166 -11.35 1.39 6.35
C ASP A 166 -11.80 0.52 7.54
N ASP A 167 -11.28 0.80 8.74
CA ASP A 167 -11.70 0.16 9.97
C ASP A 167 -13.12 0.63 10.39
N LEU A 168 -13.57 1.81 9.96
CA LEU A 168 -14.92 2.31 10.24
C LEU A 168 -15.98 1.66 9.35
N VAL A 169 -16.82 0.79 9.94
CA VAL A 169 -18.00 0.23 9.25
C VAL A 169 -19.16 1.23 9.24
N ARG A 170 -19.41 1.90 10.37
CA ARG A 170 -20.56 2.82 10.53
C ARG A 170 -20.45 3.69 11.78
N ALA A 171 -20.83 4.96 11.65
CA ALA A 171 -21.12 5.84 12.78
C ALA A 171 -22.62 6.19 12.84
N SER A 172 -23.19 6.37 14.04
CA SER A 172 -24.56 6.83 14.21
C SER A 172 -24.76 7.61 15.52
N ARG A 173 -25.46 8.73 15.47
CA ARG A 173 -26.01 9.41 16.65
C ARG A 173 -27.48 9.00 16.87
N TRP A 174 -28.03 9.31 18.04
CA TRP A 174 -29.48 9.17 18.29
C TRP A 174 -30.14 10.54 18.28
N ASN A 175 -31.27 10.66 17.57
CA ASN A 175 -32.14 11.83 17.67
C ASN A 175 -33.18 11.59 18.78
N PRO A 176 -33.07 12.23 19.97
CA PRO A 176 -33.96 11.99 21.09
C PRO A 176 -35.37 12.54 20.86
N GLN A 177 -35.55 13.55 20.01
CA GLN A 177 -36.89 14.06 19.66
C GLN A 177 -37.63 13.10 18.70
N ALA A 178 -36.92 12.52 17.74
CA ALA A 178 -37.48 11.60 16.74
C ALA A 178 -37.46 10.13 17.17
N GLN A 179 -36.81 9.78 18.28
CA GLN A 179 -36.62 8.41 18.80
C GLN A 179 -36.08 7.44 17.73
N ARG A 180 -35.07 7.86 16.98
CA ARG A 180 -34.40 7.06 15.92
C ARG A 180 -32.90 7.37 15.85
N TYR A 181 -32.13 6.46 15.25
CA TYR A 181 -30.75 6.75 14.85
C TYR A 181 -30.70 7.65 13.61
N GLU A 182 -29.64 8.44 13.52
CA GLU A 182 -29.17 9.14 12.32
C GLU A 182 -27.73 8.64 12.07
N THR A 183 -27.40 8.31 10.82
CA THR A 183 -26.30 7.38 10.47
C THR A 183 -25.42 7.97 9.38
N HIS A 184 -24.11 7.77 9.54
CA HIS A 184 -23.07 8.00 8.54
C HIS A 184 -22.44 6.64 8.18
N ASP A 185 -22.35 6.38 6.88
CA ASP A 185 -21.76 5.20 6.26
C ASP A 185 -20.60 5.72 5.39
N PRO A 186 -19.32 5.46 5.73
CA PRO A 186 -18.22 5.86 4.86
C PRO A 186 -18.36 5.17 3.49
N GLY A 187 -18.11 5.90 2.41
CA GLY A 187 -18.40 5.46 1.04
C GLY A 187 -19.82 5.75 0.54
N ARG A 188 -20.66 6.47 1.30
CA ARG A 188 -21.84 7.17 0.77
C ARG A 188 -21.58 8.68 0.65
N ALA A 189 -22.15 9.29 -0.40
CA ALA A 189 -22.06 10.73 -0.62
C ALA A 189 -22.56 11.54 0.60
N SER A 190 -21.84 12.63 0.89
CA SER A 190 -21.95 13.46 2.09
C SER A 190 -23.34 14.07 2.30
N SER A 191 -24.09 14.33 1.22
CA SER A 191 -25.46 14.86 1.25
C SER A 191 -26.49 14.06 2.08
N ALA A 192 -26.19 12.82 2.46
CA ALA A 192 -27.02 12.00 3.35
C ALA A 192 -26.56 11.98 4.83
N SER A 193 -25.39 12.56 5.14
CA SER A 193 -24.73 12.51 6.45
C SER A 193 -25.31 13.53 7.43
N VAL A 194 -26.35 13.16 8.19
CA VAL A 194 -27.01 14.07 9.16
C VAL A 194 -26.21 14.22 10.48
N LEU A 195 -24.88 14.33 10.41
CA LEU A 195 -23.97 14.34 11.57
C LEU A 195 -23.30 15.70 11.86
N ASP A 196 -23.45 16.72 11.00
CA ASP A 196 -22.86 18.07 11.13
C ASP A 196 -23.19 18.78 12.46
N ALA A 197 -24.21 18.31 13.17
CA ALA A 197 -24.75 18.88 14.40
C ALA A 197 -24.50 18.00 15.63
N VAL A 198 -23.39 17.25 15.69
CA VAL A 198 -22.96 16.51 16.90
C VAL A 198 -22.12 17.41 17.80
N ALA A 199 -22.56 17.61 19.04
CA ALA A 199 -21.93 18.49 20.02
C ALA A 199 -21.04 17.73 21.01
N PRO A 200 -20.05 18.39 21.65
CA PRO A 200 -19.37 17.86 22.83
C PRO A 200 -20.36 17.30 23.86
N GLY A 201 -20.14 16.07 24.30
CA GLY A 201 -21.04 15.35 25.21
C GLY A 201 -22.20 14.60 24.56
N ASP A 202 -22.35 14.61 23.23
CA ASP A 202 -23.26 13.68 22.55
C ASP A 202 -22.77 12.23 22.63
N GLY A 203 -23.69 11.27 22.50
CA GLY A 203 -23.37 9.84 22.51
C GLY A 203 -23.44 9.23 21.12
N LEU A 204 -22.38 8.52 20.72
CA LEU A 204 -22.25 7.87 19.43
C LEU A 204 -22.33 6.35 19.54
N ARG A 205 -22.97 5.72 18.55
CA ARG A 205 -22.74 4.33 18.15
C ARG A 205 -21.66 4.33 17.09
N ILE A 206 -20.63 3.51 17.29
CA ILE A 206 -19.59 3.26 16.29
C ILE A 206 -19.44 1.75 16.11
N GLU A 207 -19.25 1.34 14.87
CA GLU A 207 -19.08 -0.04 14.46
C GLU A 207 -17.81 -0.13 13.62
N VAL A 208 -16.87 -1.00 14.03
CA VAL A 208 -15.53 -1.14 13.41
C VAL A 208 -15.24 -2.58 12.98
N ASN A 209 -14.41 -2.73 11.95
CA ASN A 209 -14.03 -4.02 11.37
C ASN A 209 -13.06 -4.79 12.27
N GLU A 210 -12.09 -4.09 12.86
CA GLU A 210 -11.00 -4.57 13.72
C GLU A 210 -11.09 -3.89 15.12
N THR A 211 -10.01 -3.89 15.91
CA THR A 211 -9.97 -3.38 17.29
C THR A 211 -9.19 -2.04 17.37
N ALA A 212 -9.75 -1.02 16.73
CA ALA A 212 -9.16 0.32 16.61
C ALA A 212 -8.94 1.06 17.94
N ARG A 213 -7.93 1.95 17.98
CA ARG A 213 -7.76 2.99 19.00
C ARG A 213 -8.17 4.33 18.43
N TRP A 214 -9.17 4.99 19.01
CA TRP A 214 -9.70 6.26 18.52
C TRP A 214 -9.31 7.43 19.42
N TRP A 215 -8.50 8.35 18.91
CA TRP A 215 -8.15 9.58 19.63
C TRP A 215 -9.17 10.69 19.36
N GLN A 216 -9.81 11.18 20.42
CA GLN A 216 -10.64 12.37 20.36
C GLN A 216 -9.92 13.52 21.08
N GLN A 217 -9.69 14.62 20.36
CA GLN A 217 -9.25 15.87 20.98
C GLN A 217 -10.37 16.42 21.89
N GLY A 218 -9.97 17.01 23.02
CA GLY A 218 -10.82 17.85 23.87
C GLY A 218 -10.63 19.33 23.55
N ALA A 219 -11.35 20.19 24.28
CA ALA A 219 -11.41 21.63 23.98
C ALA A 219 -10.13 22.45 24.30
N ALA A 220 -9.10 21.85 24.91
CA ALA A 220 -7.91 22.57 25.39
C ALA A 220 -6.58 21.87 25.06
N ALA A 221 -6.10 22.04 23.82
CA ALA A 221 -4.72 21.72 23.48
C ALA A 221 -3.76 22.83 23.99
N PRO A 222 -2.62 22.51 24.66
CA PRO A 222 -1.60 23.50 24.96
C PRO A 222 -0.98 24.07 23.65
N PRO A 223 -0.74 25.38 23.56
CA PRO A 223 -0.29 26.02 22.33
C PRO A 223 1.18 25.74 22.00
N VAL A 224 1.49 25.72 20.71
CA VAL A 224 2.85 26.03 20.22
C VAL A 224 3.02 27.53 20.33
N VAL A 225 4.07 27.97 21.02
CA VAL A 225 4.33 29.39 21.30
C VAL A 225 5.54 29.83 20.48
N PHE A 226 5.25 30.46 19.33
CA PHE A 226 6.23 31.19 18.57
C PHE A 226 6.66 32.44 19.35
N ALA A 227 7.97 32.58 19.58
CA ALA A 227 8.55 33.67 20.36
C ALA A 227 8.94 34.89 19.50
N ASP A 228 9.05 34.68 18.19
CA ASP A 228 9.45 35.66 17.17
C ASP A 228 8.43 35.67 16.02
N ASP A 229 8.45 36.72 15.19
CA ASP A 229 7.67 36.80 13.95
C ASP A 229 8.25 35.85 12.88
N LEU A 230 7.95 34.55 12.99
CA LEU A 230 8.01 33.64 11.85
C LEU A 230 6.99 34.06 10.79
N ASP A 231 7.28 33.75 9.52
CA ASP A 231 6.26 33.84 8.49
C ASP A 231 5.14 32.80 8.75
N SER A 232 3.94 33.09 8.23
CA SER A 232 2.74 32.28 8.51
C SER A 232 2.79 30.87 7.92
N GLU A 233 3.62 30.63 6.90
CA GLU A 233 3.74 29.33 6.23
C GLU A 233 4.66 28.41 7.04
N THR A 234 5.85 28.89 7.42
CA THR A 234 6.77 28.21 8.34
C THR A 234 6.11 27.95 9.71
N ALA A 235 5.39 28.93 10.27
CA ALA A 235 4.67 28.74 11.52
C ALA A 235 3.57 27.68 11.42
N PHE A 236 2.81 27.66 10.32
CA PHE A 236 1.78 26.64 10.07
C PHE A 236 2.38 25.25 9.84
N ALA A 237 3.49 25.14 9.11
CA ALA A 237 4.20 23.89 8.89
C ALA A 237 4.73 23.30 10.20
N ILE A 238 5.44 24.09 11.02
CA ILE A 238 5.97 23.65 12.32
C ILE A 238 4.84 23.26 13.29
N ALA A 239 3.74 24.02 13.33
CA ALA A 239 2.57 23.65 14.13
C ALA A 239 1.94 22.34 13.65
N THR A 240 1.81 22.14 12.33
CA THR A 240 1.28 20.92 11.72
C THR A 240 2.16 19.71 12.01
N ALA A 241 3.48 19.82 11.83
CA ALA A 241 4.45 18.77 12.12
C ALA A 241 4.44 18.37 13.60
N TYR A 242 4.33 19.35 14.52
CA TYR A 242 4.22 19.10 15.95
C TYR A 242 2.90 18.39 16.34
N GLN A 243 1.77 18.79 15.74
CA GLN A 243 0.49 18.11 15.99
C GLN A 243 0.43 16.72 15.33
N ARG A 244 1.05 16.52 14.16
CA ARG A 244 1.25 15.20 13.54
C ARG A 244 2.08 14.28 14.43
N ALA A 245 3.21 14.77 14.94
CA ALA A 245 4.04 14.04 15.89
C ALA A 245 3.25 13.64 17.14
N ARG A 246 2.64 14.61 17.82
CA ARG A 246 1.79 14.39 19.00
C ARG A 246 0.67 13.39 18.73
N GLY A 247 -0.05 13.53 17.62
CA GLY A 247 -1.12 12.62 17.20
C GLY A 247 -0.64 11.19 17.01
N LEU A 248 0.45 10.97 16.28
CA LEU A 248 1.10 9.66 16.15
C LEU A 248 1.51 9.10 17.51
N PHE A 249 2.22 9.89 18.33
CA PHE A 249 2.73 9.42 19.61
C PHE A 249 1.62 9.02 20.58
N THR A 250 0.52 9.79 20.62
CA THR A 250 -0.65 9.49 21.42
C THR A 250 -1.44 8.28 20.89
N ALA A 251 -1.64 8.15 19.58
CA ALA A 251 -2.42 7.05 19.00
C ALA A 251 -1.69 5.70 19.08
N ARG A 252 -0.42 5.66 18.67
CA ARG A 252 0.39 4.43 18.56
C ARG A 252 0.91 3.97 19.92
N PHE A 253 1.58 4.86 20.65
CA PHE A 253 2.24 4.53 21.92
C PHE A 253 1.39 4.87 23.17
N GLY A 254 0.22 5.48 23.01
CA GLY A 254 -0.70 5.75 24.12
C GLY A 254 -0.29 6.92 25.03
N ILE A 255 0.58 7.82 24.55
CA ILE A 255 1.03 8.99 25.32
C ILE A 255 -0.17 9.90 25.61
N PRO A 256 -0.60 10.08 26.88
CA PRO A 256 -1.66 11.03 27.21
C PRO A 256 -1.14 12.45 27.01
N GLU A 257 -2.00 13.37 26.59
CA GLU A 257 -1.64 14.78 26.43
C GLU A 257 -1.38 15.43 27.80
N THR A 258 -0.13 15.41 28.24
CA THR A 258 0.28 16.16 29.43
C THR A 258 0.26 17.64 29.10
N ALA A 259 -0.68 18.38 29.71
CA ALA A 259 -0.98 19.78 29.40
C ALA A 259 0.19 20.78 29.66
N GLU A 260 1.35 20.29 30.14
CA GLU A 260 2.53 21.07 30.50
C GLU A 260 3.63 21.12 29.43
N ILE A 261 3.52 20.39 28.31
CA ILE A 261 4.52 20.42 27.23
C ILE A 261 4.20 21.55 26.22
N THR A 262 4.55 22.78 26.61
CA THR A 262 4.55 23.96 25.72
C THR A 262 5.80 23.97 24.84
N ALA A 263 5.64 23.69 23.55
CA ALA A 263 6.72 23.92 22.58
C ALA A 263 6.92 25.43 22.37
N HIS A 264 8.10 25.94 22.71
CA HIS A 264 8.53 27.29 22.38
C HIS A 264 9.42 27.22 21.13
N VAL A 265 9.09 28.01 20.10
CA VAL A 265 9.79 28.02 18.81
C VAL A 265 10.32 29.43 18.54
N TYR A 266 11.59 29.52 18.13
CA TYR A 266 12.32 30.76 17.89
C TYR A 266 12.74 30.84 16.43
N ALA A 267 12.89 32.04 15.89
CA ALA A 267 13.30 32.25 14.49
C ALA A 267 14.78 31.89 14.24
N ASP A 268 15.65 32.15 15.22
CA ASP A 268 17.10 31.94 15.10
C ASP A 268 17.81 31.65 16.45
N GLU A 269 19.12 31.40 16.39
CA GLU A 269 19.98 31.14 17.57
C GLU A 269 20.20 32.41 18.44
N GLU A 270 20.00 33.62 17.90
CA GLU A 270 20.15 34.88 18.65
C GLU A 270 18.94 35.13 19.55
N SER A 271 17.70 35.05 19.04
CA SER A 271 16.49 35.16 19.85
C SER A 271 16.39 34.05 20.91
N LEU A 272 16.73 32.81 20.56
CA LEU A 272 16.84 31.72 21.52
C LEU A 272 17.93 31.99 22.56
N GLY A 273 19.08 32.54 22.15
CA GLY A 273 20.19 32.91 23.01
C GLY A 273 19.82 34.01 24.02
N VAL A 274 19.04 35.02 23.59
CA VAL A 274 18.50 36.09 24.44
C VAL A 274 17.53 35.51 25.47
N ALA A 275 16.50 34.78 25.04
CA ALA A 275 15.51 34.20 25.94
C ALA A 275 16.15 33.22 26.96
N TYR A 276 17.18 32.48 26.55
CA TYR A 276 17.95 31.63 27.45
C TYR A 276 18.76 32.45 28.47
N HIS A 277 19.41 33.54 28.04
CA HIS A 277 20.19 34.40 28.93
C HIS A 277 19.30 35.09 29.98
N GLU A 278 18.19 35.69 29.56
CA GLU A 278 17.27 36.40 30.48
C GLU A 278 16.73 35.47 31.57
N ARG A 279 16.41 34.21 31.23
CA ARG A 279 15.81 33.25 32.16
C ARG A 279 16.81 32.50 33.04
N HIS A 280 18.07 32.35 32.61
CA HIS A 280 19.08 31.57 33.35
C HIS A 280 20.33 32.36 33.81
N GLY A 281 20.43 33.65 33.48
CA GLY A 281 21.55 34.51 33.86
C GLY A 281 22.90 34.08 33.28
N ARG A 282 22.88 33.30 32.17
CA ARG A 282 24.07 32.76 31.49
C ARG A 282 23.81 32.63 30.00
N ASN A 283 24.80 32.94 29.18
CA ASN A 283 24.69 32.75 27.74
C ASN A 283 24.48 31.27 27.40
N LEU A 284 23.76 31.07 26.30
CA LEU A 284 23.74 29.79 25.60
C LEU A 284 25.15 29.49 25.06
N ALA A 285 25.53 28.21 25.03
CA ALA A 285 26.81 27.81 24.44
C ALA A 285 26.63 27.65 22.92
N PRO A 286 27.51 28.21 22.06
CA PRO A 286 27.34 28.16 20.61
C PRO A 286 27.11 26.74 20.10
N GLY A 287 26.12 26.55 19.23
CA GLY A 287 25.73 25.24 18.72
C GLY A 287 24.98 24.37 19.73
N ARG A 288 24.14 24.98 20.59
CA ARG A 288 23.20 24.26 21.47
C ARG A 288 21.85 24.98 21.52
N CYS A 289 20.81 24.38 20.94
CA CYS A 289 19.43 24.89 21.02
C CYS A 289 18.62 24.16 22.15
N VAL A 290 17.52 24.76 22.66
CA VAL A 290 16.92 24.43 23.99
C VAL A 290 15.38 24.42 23.97
N TYR A 291 14.74 23.64 24.84
CA TYR A 291 13.27 23.57 25.02
C TYR A 291 12.84 23.56 26.49
N ARG A 292 11.53 23.48 26.73
CA ARG A 292 10.87 23.57 28.05
C ARG A 292 9.92 22.40 28.27
N VAL A 293 9.83 21.91 29.51
CA VAL A 293 8.81 20.95 29.97
C VAL A 293 8.35 21.41 31.36
N GLY A 294 7.09 21.83 31.50
CA GLY A 294 6.56 22.37 32.77
C GLY A 294 7.25 23.66 33.22
N SER A 295 7.76 23.68 34.46
CA SER A 295 8.37 24.86 35.08
C SER A 295 9.88 25.00 34.82
N GLU A 296 10.60 23.89 34.61
CA GLU A 296 12.05 23.86 34.36
C GLU A 296 12.39 23.87 32.86
N LEU A 297 13.65 24.21 32.54
CA LEU A 297 14.21 24.16 31.18
C LEU A 297 15.35 23.14 31.12
N HIS A 298 15.33 22.32 30.07
CA HIS A 298 16.28 21.23 29.87
C HIS A 298 16.91 21.29 28.46
N HIS A 299 18.13 20.77 28.33
CA HIS A 299 18.98 20.96 27.15
C HIS A 299 18.80 19.82 26.14
N SER A 300 18.22 20.08 24.95
CA SER A 300 18.43 19.35 23.68
C SER A 300 17.29 19.57 22.64
N ALA A 301 17.18 20.72 21.95
CA ALA A 301 16.26 20.81 20.79
C ALA A 301 16.54 21.93 19.77
N SER A 302 16.43 21.56 18.48
CA SER A 302 16.08 22.34 17.28
C SER A 302 16.66 23.73 17.00
N CYS A 303 17.22 23.85 15.81
CA CYS A 303 17.51 25.10 15.13
C CYS A 303 16.97 24.99 13.67
N TYR A 304 16.80 26.10 12.93
CA TYR A 304 16.14 26.14 11.60
C TYR A 304 16.74 25.15 10.58
N GLY A 305 15.90 24.35 9.92
CA GLY A 305 16.29 23.45 8.82
C GLY A 305 16.55 21.97 9.16
N GLU A 306 16.07 21.44 10.28
CA GLU A 306 16.10 19.99 10.55
C GLU A 306 14.89 19.23 9.96
N PRO A 307 15.04 17.94 9.55
CA PRO A 307 13.92 17.12 9.06
C PRO A 307 12.81 16.88 10.11
N GLU A 308 11.58 16.63 9.65
CA GLU A 308 10.42 16.42 10.53
C GLU A 308 10.62 15.26 11.52
N SER A 309 11.33 14.18 11.15
CA SER A 309 11.67 13.06 12.03
C SER A 309 12.30 13.49 13.37
N ARG A 310 13.13 14.56 13.36
CA ARG A 310 13.77 15.09 14.56
C ARG A 310 12.84 15.86 15.48
N ILE A 311 11.70 16.33 14.99
CA ILE A 311 10.63 16.89 15.82
C ILE A 311 9.96 15.74 16.59
N GLY A 312 9.67 14.64 15.91
CA GLY A 312 9.11 13.42 16.50
C GLY A 312 9.99 12.84 17.61
N GLN A 313 11.25 12.54 17.30
CA GLN A 313 12.19 11.96 18.27
C GLN A 313 12.33 12.81 19.55
N ARG A 314 12.33 14.14 19.44
CA ARG A 314 12.46 15.04 20.60
C ARG A 314 11.17 15.23 21.38
N TYR A 315 10.00 15.12 20.74
CA TYR A 315 8.73 15.06 21.47
C TYR A 315 8.70 13.84 22.39
N PHE A 316 9.12 12.67 21.90
CA PHE A 316 9.25 11.46 22.72
C PHE A 316 10.25 11.63 23.87
N GLY A 317 11.44 12.16 23.59
CA GLY A 317 12.45 12.46 24.61
C GLY A 317 12.00 13.49 25.67
N ALA A 318 11.04 14.37 25.35
CA ALA A 318 10.41 15.27 26.31
C ALA A 318 9.33 14.57 27.14
N ALA A 319 8.46 13.77 26.51
CA ALA A 319 7.38 13.04 27.16
C ALA A 319 7.93 12.05 28.21
N THR A 320 8.88 11.18 27.83
CA THR A 320 9.49 10.19 28.74
C THR A 320 10.10 10.81 29.99
N GLN A 321 10.76 11.97 29.86
CA GLN A 321 11.34 12.70 30.99
C GLN A 321 10.28 13.34 31.92
N HIS A 322 9.11 13.71 31.39
CA HIS A 322 7.98 14.18 32.20
C HIS A 322 7.32 13.04 32.97
N ILE A 323 7.14 11.87 32.34
CA ILE A 323 6.50 10.68 32.92
C ILE A 323 7.37 10.02 33.98
N ALA A 324 8.69 9.98 33.75
CA ALA A 324 9.68 9.51 34.69
C ALA A 324 10.73 10.60 34.98
N PRO A 325 10.42 11.58 35.86
CA PRO A 325 11.39 12.60 36.25
C PRO A 325 12.62 11.97 36.91
N ARG A 326 13.83 12.40 36.52
CA ARG A 326 15.11 11.86 37.06
C ARG A 326 15.22 11.90 38.60
N THR A 327 14.41 12.71 39.27
CA THR A 327 14.32 12.85 40.72
C THR A 327 13.42 11.82 41.41
N GLN A 328 12.61 11.07 40.65
CA GLN A 328 11.64 10.07 41.15
C GLN A 328 12.00 8.63 40.76
N VAL A 329 12.88 8.43 39.79
CA VAL A 329 13.38 7.11 39.38
C VAL A 329 14.34 6.55 40.46
N PRO A 330 14.32 5.24 40.78
CA PRO A 330 15.28 4.62 41.68
C PRO A 330 16.74 4.93 41.31
N ALA A 331 17.59 5.08 42.33
CA ALA A 331 19.01 5.36 42.12
C ALA A 331 19.68 4.22 41.34
N ALA A 332 20.27 4.55 40.18
CA ALA A 332 20.75 3.57 39.22
C ALA A 332 21.77 2.58 39.80
N GLU A 333 21.63 1.31 39.41
CA GLU A 333 22.67 0.30 39.64
C GLU A 333 23.97 0.72 38.95
N ALA A 334 25.12 0.41 39.56
CA ALA A 334 26.42 0.89 39.09
C ALA A 334 26.75 0.37 37.69
N GLY A 335 26.61 1.23 36.68
CA GLY A 335 26.81 0.91 35.26
C GLY A 335 25.59 1.19 34.36
N TYR A 336 24.42 1.45 34.94
CA TYR A 336 23.17 1.68 34.22
C TYR A 336 22.74 3.14 34.20
N SER A 337 21.85 3.50 33.27
CA SER A 337 21.06 4.73 33.37
C SER A 337 20.00 4.54 34.49
N PRO A 338 19.50 5.60 35.15
CA PRO A 338 18.27 5.47 35.95
C PRO A 338 17.12 4.89 35.09
N TYR A 339 17.10 5.20 33.79
CA TYR A 339 16.15 4.66 32.81
C TYR A 339 16.54 3.27 32.25
N GLY A 340 17.22 2.43 33.04
CA GLY A 340 17.62 1.08 32.65
C GLY A 340 18.89 1.00 31.78
N PRO A 341 19.06 -0.06 30.96
CA PRO A 341 20.24 -0.23 30.13
C PRO A 341 20.24 0.75 28.94
N ILE A 342 21.44 1.14 28.51
CA ILE A 342 21.62 2.11 27.42
C ILE A 342 21.04 1.59 26.09
N TRP A 343 21.05 0.28 25.84
CA TRP A 343 20.42 -0.30 24.65
C TRP A 343 18.90 -0.11 24.65
N LEU A 344 18.21 -0.15 25.79
CA LEU A 344 16.74 0.02 25.80
C LEU A 344 16.36 1.47 25.48
N LEU A 345 17.16 2.44 25.94
CA LEU A 345 17.02 3.85 25.58
C LEU A 345 17.28 4.09 24.09
N LEU A 346 18.48 3.73 23.60
CA LEU A 346 18.84 3.93 22.19
C LEU A 346 17.90 3.18 21.24
N GLY A 347 17.43 2.01 21.65
CA GLY A 347 16.52 1.17 20.88
C GLY A 347 15.15 1.80 20.76
N THR A 348 14.60 2.31 21.88
CA THR A 348 13.33 3.03 21.85
C THR A 348 13.46 4.32 21.03
N ASP A 349 14.51 5.13 21.25
CA ASP A 349 14.73 6.39 20.52
C ASP A 349 14.91 6.19 18.99
N ALA A 350 15.43 5.04 18.57
CA ALA A 350 15.57 4.66 17.16
C ALA A 350 14.27 4.06 16.59
N TYR A 351 13.56 3.22 17.37
CA TYR A 351 12.27 2.65 16.99
C TYR A 351 11.21 3.74 16.78
N MET A 352 11.18 4.75 17.66
CA MET A 352 10.31 5.92 17.50
C MET A 352 10.62 6.76 16.26
N ASP A 353 11.89 6.87 15.85
CA ASP A 353 12.28 7.61 14.64
C ASP A 353 11.85 6.85 13.37
N ALA A 354 11.99 5.53 13.34
CA ALA A 354 11.51 4.71 12.22
C ALA A 354 9.97 4.73 12.09
N ALA A 355 9.25 4.52 13.20
CA ALA A 355 7.78 4.59 13.24
C ALA A 355 7.24 5.97 12.81
N TYR A 356 8.00 7.05 13.06
CA TYR A 356 7.67 8.38 12.54
C TYR A 356 7.83 8.47 11.03
N ARG A 357 8.99 8.07 10.48
CA ARG A 357 9.25 8.11 9.03
C ARG A 357 8.26 7.26 8.24
N GLU A 358 7.97 6.05 8.75
CA GLU A 358 6.95 5.13 8.23
C GLU A 358 5.58 5.80 8.09
N THR A 359 5.13 6.52 9.13
CA THR A 359 3.80 7.15 9.15
C THR A 359 3.69 8.35 8.20
N PHE A 360 4.80 9.02 7.87
CA PHE A 360 4.80 10.29 7.15
C PHE A 360 5.59 10.33 5.82
N GLY A 361 6.15 9.21 5.37
CA GLY A 361 6.81 9.09 4.07
C GLY A 361 8.17 9.77 3.94
N ASP A 362 8.90 9.92 5.06
CA ASP A 362 10.24 10.54 5.06
C ASP A 362 11.30 9.53 4.57
N GLU A 363 11.56 9.54 3.25
CA GLU A 363 12.55 8.68 2.58
C GLU A 363 14.02 9.02 2.90
N SER A 364 14.30 10.00 3.76
CA SER A 364 15.69 10.34 4.07
C SER A 364 16.45 9.15 4.67
N GLN A 365 17.62 8.84 4.11
CA GLN A 365 18.37 7.65 4.49
C GLN A 365 18.65 7.61 6.01
N PRO A 366 18.58 6.42 6.64
CA PRO A 366 18.97 6.27 8.04
C PRO A 366 20.44 6.68 8.19
N VAL A 367 20.72 7.61 9.10
CA VAL A 367 22.10 7.99 9.46
C VAL A 367 22.79 6.72 9.96
N GLY A 368 23.87 6.29 9.29
CA GLY A 368 24.51 4.99 9.49
C GLY A 368 24.92 4.69 10.93
N GLN A 369 24.05 4.02 11.68
CA GLN A 369 24.20 3.70 13.09
C GLN A 369 24.75 2.27 13.29
N ALA A 370 26.01 2.08 12.92
CA ALA A 370 26.69 0.79 13.07
C ALA A 370 26.81 0.35 14.55
N GLY A 371 26.63 -0.95 14.81
CA GLY A 371 26.88 -1.57 16.11
C GLY A 371 25.72 -1.44 17.10
N THR A 372 26.02 -0.97 18.32
CA THR A 372 25.13 -1.07 19.49
C THR A 372 23.74 -0.47 19.29
N ALA A 373 23.59 0.56 18.45
CA ALA A 373 22.30 1.19 18.16
C ALA A 373 21.41 0.35 17.21
N ALA A 374 21.97 -0.40 16.28
CA ALA A 374 21.21 -1.33 15.43
C ALA A 374 20.68 -2.53 16.25
N LEU A 375 21.54 -3.15 17.07
CA LEU A 375 21.13 -4.20 18.02
C LEU A 375 20.04 -3.69 18.99
N ALA A 376 20.17 -2.45 19.46
CA ALA A 376 19.17 -1.79 20.27
C ALA A 376 17.84 -1.56 19.53
N PHE A 377 17.88 -1.13 18.27
CA PHE A 377 16.68 -0.99 17.42
C PHE A 377 15.96 -2.32 17.23
N VAL A 378 16.68 -3.39 16.92
CA VAL A 378 16.10 -4.72 16.74
C VAL A 378 15.52 -5.25 18.06
N ALA A 379 16.19 -4.99 19.19
CA ALA A 379 15.66 -5.31 20.52
C ALA A 379 14.34 -4.56 20.80
N ALA A 380 14.25 -3.29 20.43
CA ALA A 380 13.03 -2.51 20.59
C ALA A 380 11.91 -2.97 19.64
N THR A 381 12.23 -3.26 18.38
CA THR A 381 11.29 -3.78 17.38
C THR A 381 10.72 -5.15 17.82
N TRP A 382 11.57 -6.03 18.35
CA TRP A 382 11.14 -7.31 18.92
C TRP A 382 10.21 -7.13 20.12
N LEU A 383 10.54 -6.21 21.04
CA LEU A 383 9.71 -5.90 22.21
C LEU A 383 8.37 -5.24 21.82
N ALA A 384 8.35 -4.46 20.74
CA ALA A 384 7.12 -3.91 20.16
C ALA A 384 6.23 -5.02 19.58
N GLY A 385 6.80 -5.95 18.79
CA GLY A 385 6.06 -7.11 18.28
C GLY A 385 5.55 -8.04 19.39
N HIS A 386 6.30 -8.19 20.49
CA HIS A 386 5.94 -9.07 21.60
C HIS A 386 4.82 -8.51 22.50
N ALA A 387 4.85 -7.20 22.81
CA ALA A 387 3.97 -6.59 23.82
C ALA A 387 3.10 -5.43 23.30
N GLY A 388 3.24 -5.08 22.03
CA GLY A 388 2.65 -3.90 21.39
C GLY A 388 3.41 -2.61 21.70
N ASP A 389 3.36 -1.65 20.77
CA ASP A 389 3.99 -0.32 20.87
C ASP A 389 3.81 0.39 22.22
N GLY A 390 2.62 0.28 22.83
CA GLY A 390 2.30 0.88 24.12
C GLY A 390 3.12 0.33 25.31
N ALA A 391 3.82 -0.80 25.17
CA ALA A 391 4.65 -1.38 26.23
C ALA A 391 5.86 -0.49 26.57
N PHE A 392 6.43 0.23 25.59
CA PHE A 392 7.48 1.22 25.85
C PHE A 392 6.98 2.36 26.73
N PHE A 393 5.76 2.83 26.49
CA PHE A 393 5.15 3.84 27.32
C PHE A 393 4.87 3.33 28.73
N GLU A 394 4.29 2.13 28.85
CA GLU A 394 4.03 1.49 30.14
C GLU A 394 5.33 1.27 30.93
N TYR A 395 6.43 0.91 30.28
CA TYR A 395 7.76 0.81 30.90
C TYR A 395 8.18 2.12 31.59
N TYR A 396 8.18 3.25 30.87
CA TYR A 396 8.51 4.55 31.45
C TYR A 396 7.50 4.99 32.52
N ARG A 397 6.20 4.69 32.34
CA ARG A 397 5.14 5.00 33.31
C ARG A 397 5.26 4.19 34.61
N LEU A 398 5.71 2.93 34.51
CA LEU A 398 5.92 2.07 35.67
C LEU A 398 7.23 2.39 36.39
N LEU A 399 8.24 2.92 35.72
CA LEU A 399 9.59 3.13 36.24
C LEU A 399 9.67 3.87 37.61
N PRO A 400 8.93 4.97 37.88
CA PRO A 400 8.98 5.65 39.18
C PRO A 400 8.23 4.89 40.30
N SER A 401 7.38 3.93 39.94
CA SER A 401 6.57 3.12 40.87
C SER A 401 7.15 1.73 41.14
N SER A 402 8.18 1.34 40.37
CA SER A 402 8.76 0.00 40.39
C SER A 402 10.00 -0.07 41.29
N THR A 403 10.27 -1.24 41.83
CA THR A 403 11.40 -1.50 42.73
C THR A 403 12.75 -1.47 42.01
N SER A 404 12.76 -1.70 40.70
CA SER A 404 13.92 -1.60 39.82
C SER A 404 13.48 -1.35 38.37
N TRP A 405 14.44 -1.12 37.46
CA TRP A 405 14.13 -1.04 36.03
C TRP A 405 13.71 -2.40 35.45
N GLN A 406 14.20 -3.49 36.03
CA GLN A 406 13.79 -4.86 35.68
C GLN A 406 12.31 -5.06 36.03
N ASP A 407 11.87 -4.72 37.25
CA ASP A 407 10.46 -4.80 37.68
C ASP A 407 9.53 -3.98 36.75
N ALA A 408 9.95 -2.79 36.32
CA ALA A 408 9.21 -2.01 35.32
C ALA A 408 9.15 -2.71 33.94
N PHE A 409 10.26 -3.30 33.49
CA PHE A 409 10.37 -4.00 32.21
C PHE A 409 9.48 -5.25 32.16
N GLU A 410 9.61 -6.14 33.15
CA GLU A 410 8.87 -7.41 33.18
C GLU A 410 7.35 -7.20 33.29
N ARG A 411 6.93 -6.11 33.93
CA ARG A 411 5.51 -5.72 34.04
C ARG A 411 4.96 -5.01 32.80
N ALA A 412 5.81 -4.32 32.03
CA ALA A 412 5.39 -3.60 30.82
C ALA A 412 5.40 -4.50 29.57
N PHE A 413 6.45 -5.31 29.40
CA PHE A 413 6.63 -6.18 28.24
C PHE A 413 6.14 -7.63 28.48
N GLY A 414 5.77 -8.00 29.70
CA GLY A 414 5.24 -9.33 30.03
C GLY A 414 6.25 -10.49 30.05
N ILE A 415 7.49 -10.23 29.60
CA ILE A 415 8.61 -11.17 29.55
C ILE A 415 9.66 -10.84 30.63
N SER A 416 10.26 -11.86 31.26
CA SER A 416 11.34 -11.64 32.22
C SER A 416 12.59 -11.07 31.54
N VAL A 417 13.39 -10.26 32.24
CA VAL A 417 14.66 -9.73 31.71
C VAL A 417 15.61 -10.88 31.37
N THR A 418 15.54 -12.00 32.10
CA THR A 418 16.30 -13.22 31.80
C THR A 418 15.84 -13.87 30.50
N ASN A 419 14.52 -14.04 30.29
CA ASN A 419 14.00 -14.66 29.07
C ASN A 419 14.25 -13.78 27.84
N PHE A 420 14.13 -12.45 27.98
CA PHE A 420 14.53 -11.50 26.96
C PHE A 420 16.04 -11.62 26.63
N ARG A 421 16.92 -11.70 27.64
CA ARG A 421 18.36 -11.92 27.42
C ARG A 421 18.68 -13.25 26.73
N LEU A 422 17.95 -14.32 27.04
CA LEU A 422 18.08 -15.61 26.35
C LEU A 422 17.62 -15.51 24.89
N SER A 423 16.54 -14.78 24.62
CA SER A 423 16.02 -14.54 23.27
C SER A 423 16.87 -13.57 22.43
N PHE A 424 17.84 -12.87 23.04
CA PHE A 424 18.56 -11.76 22.42
C PHE A 424 20.08 -11.73 22.69
N GLY A 425 20.65 -12.76 23.34
CA GLY A 425 22.09 -12.91 23.60
C GLY A 425 22.77 -11.77 24.41
N ALA A 426 22.01 -10.93 25.12
CA ALA A 426 22.40 -9.55 25.42
C ALA A 426 23.36 -9.30 26.61
N ASP A 427 24.28 -10.23 26.93
CA ASP A 427 25.10 -10.20 28.15
C ASP A 427 26.56 -9.67 28.00
N HIS A 428 27.01 -9.27 26.80
CA HIS A 428 28.31 -8.59 26.62
C HIS A 428 28.28 -7.54 25.48
N PRO A 429 29.00 -6.41 25.57
CA PRO A 429 29.08 -5.43 24.47
C PRO A 429 29.86 -5.91 23.22
N ASP A 430 30.38 -7.13 23.22
CA ASP A 430 31.13 -7.75 22.10
C ASP A 430 30.32 -8.84 21.36
N THR A 431 29.06 -9.11 21.73
CA THR A 431 28.29 -10.28 21.24
C THR A 431 28.00 -10.31 19.75
N ALA A 432 28.16 -9.19 19.03
CA ALA A 432 28.05 -9.13 17.56
C ALA A 432 29.05 -10.02 16.78
N ARG A 433 29.97 -10.73 17.48
CA ARG A 433 30.82 -11.78 16.89
C ARG A 433 30.60 -13.18 17.48
N HIS A 434 29.93 -13.26 18.62
CA HIS A 434 29.71 -14.49 19.38
C HIS A 434 28.31 -14.46 19.98
N LEU A 435 27.31 -14.82 19.16
CA LEU A 435 26.06 -15.37 19.68
C LEU A 435 26.42 -16.63 20.48
N PRO A 436 26.05 -16.73 21.77
CA PRO A 436 26.24 -17.98 22.51
C PRO A 436 25.37 -19.07 21.90
N GLN A 437 25.94 -20.25 21.64
CA GLN A 437 25.16 -21.44 21.27
C GLN A 437 24.04 -21.64 22.29
N LEU A 438 22.81 -21.81 21.81
CA LEU A 438 21.58 -21.86 22.61
C LEU A 438 21.40 -23.21 23.33
N ALA A 439 22.37 -23.58 24.16
CA ALA A 439 22.52 -24.92 24.76
C ALA A 439 21.40 -25.34 25.75
N ASP A 440 20.47 -24.45 26.09
CA ASP A 440 19.28 -24.70 26.92
C ASP A 440 17.95 -24.35 26.19
N ALA A 441 17.97 -24.12 24.87
CA ALA A 441 16.77 -23.90 24.06
C ALA A 441 16.00 -25.22 23.78
N PRO A 442 14.70 -25.16 23.46
CA PRO A 442 13.95 -26.33 23.01
C PRO A 442 14.47 -26.87 21.67
N ASP A 443 14.19 -28.14 21.37
CA ASP A 443 14.54 -28.84 20.11
C ASP A 443 13.72 -28.36 18.89
N GLU A 444 13.26 -27.11 18.89
CA GLU A 444 12.34 -26.48 17.92
C GLU A 444 12.87 -25.09 17.51
N PRO A 445 12.80 -24.71 16.22
CA PRO A 445 13.32 -23.43 15.75
C PRO A 445 12.50 -22.24 16.25
N VAL A 446 13.18 -21.15 16.59
CA VAL A 446 12.55 -19.92 17.12
C VAL A 446 12.14 -19.02 15.96
N PHE A 447 10.86 -19.01 15.63
CA PHE A 447 10.31 -18.09 14.62
C PHE A 447 10.12 -16.67 15.18
N VAL A 448 10.59 -15.67 14.41
CA VAL A 448 10.39 -14.24 14.66
C VAL A 448 9.84 -13.60 13.39
N PHE A 449 8.54 -13.28 13.40
CA PHE A 449 7.86 -12.60 12.30
C PHE A 449 8.00 -11.08 12.46
N VAL A 450 8.27 -10.36 11.38
CA VAL A 450 8.60 -8.92 11.37
C VAL A 450 7.76 -8.21 10.30
N GLY A 451 7.03 -7.17 10.69
CA GLY A 451 6.00 -6.55 9.84
C GLY A 451 4.70 -7.37 9.81
N ASP A 452 3.76 -6.93 8.99
CA ASP A 452 2.41 -7.50 8.96
C ASP A 452 2.36 -8.81 8.16
N ILE A 453 2.38 -9.93 8.88
CA ILE A 453 2.32 -11.29 8.32
C ILE A 453 1.10 -12.01 8.89
N ALA A 454 0.16 -12.38 8.01
CA ALA A 454 -1.10 -13.03 8.37
C ALA A 454 -0.88 -14.32 9.17
N ALA A 455 -1.65 -14.52 10.25
CA ALA A 455 -1.38 -15.55 11.24
C ALA A 455 -1.53 -16.99 10.72
N ASP A 456 -2.37 -17.20 9.70
CA ASP A 456 -2.50 -18.44 8.95
C ASP A 456 -1.25 -18.74 8.11
N LEU A 457 -0.69 -17.75 7.40
CA LEU A 457 0.60 -17.88 6.70
C LEU A 457 1.75 -18.14 7.69
N GLN A 458 1.74 -17.55 8.89
CA GLN A 458 2.73 -17.87 9.92
C GLN A 458 2.65 -19.35 10.36
N ASP A 459 1.44 -19.91 10.51
CA ASP A 459 1.24 -21.31 10.86
C ASP A 459 1.58 -22.24 9.68
N GLU A 460 1.30 -21.85 8.44
CA GLU A 460 1.70 -22.59 7.23
C GLU A 460 3.23 -22.69 7.11
N LEU A 461 3.97 -21.59 7.33
CA LEU A 461 5.44 -21.59 7.31
C LEU A 461 6.03 -22.44 8.46
N ARG A 462 5.41 -22.43 9.65
CA ARG A 462 5.77 -23.33 10.77
C ARG A 462 5.52 -24.80 10.43
N VAL A 463 4.43 -25.12 9.72
CA VAL A 463 4.12 -26.49 9.27
C VAL A 463 5.08 -26.93 8.17
N SER A 464 5.35 -26.08 7.18
CA SER A 464 6.29 -26.36 6.09
C SER A 464 7.68 -26.70 6.62
N LEU A 465 8.28 -25.82 7.43
CA LEU A 465 9.63 -26.07 7.97
C LEU A 465 9.68 -27.36 8.79
N ASN A 466 8.67 -27.68 9.60
CA ASN A 466 8.69 -28.94 10.34
C ASN A 466 8.51 -30.17 9.43
N ALA A 467 7.78 -30.07 8.32
CA ALA A 467 7.76 -31.11 7.29
C ALA A 467 9.12 -31.27 6.60
N THR A 468 9.85 -30.17 6.35
CA THR A 468 11.25 -30.21 5.86
C THR A 468 12.16 -30.88 6.89
N ARG A 469 12.05 -30.52 8.17
CA ARG A 469 12.83 -31.14 9.27
C ARG A 469 12.58 -32.64 9.36
N ASP A 470 11.33 -33.07 9.40
CA ASP A 470 10.96 -34.50 9.45
C ASP A 470 11.49 -35.28 8.24
N LEU A 471 11.44 -34.67 7.04
CA LEU A 471 11.98 -35.26 5.81
C LEU A 471 13.50 -35.44 5.89
N PHE A 472 14.24 -34.41 6.25
CA PHE A 472 15.70 -34.46 6.24
C PHE A 472 16.26 -35.27 7.42
N GLU A 473 15.62 -35.23 8.60
CA GLU A 473 15.95 -36.15 9.71
C GLU A 473 15.73 -37.61 9.30
N THR A 474 14.75 -37.88 8.43
CA THR A 474 14.49 -39.24 7.87
C THR A 474 15.47 -39.65 6.77
N GLN A 475 15.90 -38.73 5.90
CA GLN A 475 16.76 -39.04 4.73
C GLN A 475 18.27 -39.02 5.06
N PHE A 476 18.70 -38.16 5.98
CA PHE A 476 20.12 -37.86 6.19
C PHE A 476 20.66 -38.24 7.58
N ASP A 477 19.84 -38.87 8.43
CA ASP A 477 20.13 -39.25 9.84
C ASP A 477 20.66 -38.06 10.68
N GLY A 478 20.26 -36.84 10.31
CA GLY A 478 20.77 -35.58 10.83
C GLY A 478 19.66 -34.63 11.24
N ARG A 479 19.70 -34.19 12.51
CA ARG A 479 18.78 -33.20 13.08
C ARG A 479 19.57 -31.97 13.52
N ALA A 480 19.35 -30.85 12.85
CA ALA A 480 19.92 -29.56 13.23
C ALA A 480 19.60 -29.18 14.69
N SER A 481 20.54 -28.50 15.35
CA SER A 481 20.35 -27.85 16.66
C SER A 481 19.33 -26.71 16.63
N ALA A 482 19.18 -25.96 17.73
CA ALA A 482 18.21 -24.87 17.83
C ALA A 482 18.69 -23.61 17.08
N PHE A 483 18.02 -23.29 15.96
CA PHE A 483 18.25 -22.10 15.13
C PHE A 483 17.07 -21.11 15.22
N THR A 484 17.30 -19.87 14.77
CA THR A 484 16.27 -18.81 14.68
C THR A 484 15.81 -18.64 13.24
N VAL A 485 14.56 -18.26 13.02
CA VAL A 485 14.00 -17.97 11.68
C VAL A 485 13.35 -16.59 11.71
N TYR A 486 13.95 -15.61 11.02
CA TYR A 486 13.43 -14.26 10.86
C TYR A 486 12.68 -14.15 9.52
N ILE A 487 11.39 -13.86 9.58
CA ILE A 487 10.54 -13.74 8.39
C ILE A 487 9.93 -12.34 8.33
N GLY A 488 10.25 -11.58 7.28
CA GLY A 488 9.74 -10.23 7.01
C GLY A 488 8.52 -10.21 6.08
N SER A 489 7.62 -9.24 6.27
CA SER A 489 6.53 -8.97 5.33
C SER A 489 7.05 -8.54 3.96
N ASP A 490 8.15 -7.78 3.95
CA ASP A 490 8.92 -7.37 2.79
C ASP A 490 10.40 -7.10 3.17
N LEU A 491 11.21 -6.68 2.21
CA LEU A 491 12.62 -6.32 2.43
C LEU A 491 12.80 -5.17 3.44
N ARG A 492 11.89 -4.19 3.49
CA ARG A 492 11.97 -3.04 4.41
C ARG A 492 11.79 -3.51 5.86
N ALA A 493 10.89 -4.47 6.08
CA ALA A 493 10.60 -5.03 7.39
C ALA A 493 11.78 -5.83 7.96
N ILE A 494 12.42 -6.71 7.16
CA ILE A 494 13.54 -7.53 7.66
C ILE A 494 14.90 -6.80 7.66
N ARG A 495 15.11 -5.84 6.76
CA ARG A 495 16.41 -5.15 6.56
C ARG A 495 17.09 -4.66 7.84
N PRO A 496 16.41 -4.06 8.85
CA PRO A 496 17.05 -3.67 10.10
C PRO A 496 17.61 -4.85 10.92
N VAL A 497 16.93 -6.01 10.86
CA VAL A 497 17.36 -7.26 11.53
C VAL A 497 18.51 -7.89 10.76
N TYR A 498 18.39 -7.99 9.43
CA TYR A 498 19.41 -8.50 8.53
C TYR A 498 20.73 -7.72 8.67
N LEU A 499 20.67 -6.38 8.59
CA LEU A 499 21.82 -5.48 8.78
C LEU A 499 22.48 -5.63 10.15
N ALA A 500 21.70 -5.90 11.21
CA ALA A 500 22.24 -6.08 12.56
C ALA A 500 23.01 -7.40 12.73
N VAL A 501 22.77 -8.41 11.88
CA VAL A 501 23.42 -9.73 11.94
C VAL A 501 24.50 -9.87 10.87
N ARG A 502 24.24 -9.54 9.60
CA ARG A 502 25.21 -9.63 8.49
C ARG A 502 26.19 -8.45 8.43
N GLY A 503 25.77 -7.28 8.91
CA GLY A 503 26.57 -6.04 8.83
C GLY A 503 26.62 -5.38 7.44
N TYR A 504 25.92 -5.95 6.45
CA TYR A 504 25.75 -5.37 5.11
C TYR A 504 24.30 -5.58 4.63
N GLU A 505 23.95 -4.93 3.52
CA GLU A 505 22.64 -5.00 2.90
C GLU A 505 22.70 -5.82 1.62
N ASP A 506 21.75 -6.73 1.45
CA ASP A 506 21.48 -7.40 0.19
C ASP A 506 20.14 -6.90 -0.36
N PRO A 507 20.12 -6.22 -1.53
CA PRO A 507 18.89 -5.72 -2.14
C PRO A 507 18.07 -6.80 -2.87
N ALA A 508 18.62 -8.01 -3.04
CA ALA A 508 18.00 -9.14 -3.71
C ALA A 508 17.59 -10.28 -2.74
N LEU A 509 17.77 -10.09 -1.44
CA LEU A 509 17.46 -11.05 -0.37
C LEU A 509 16.04 -11.64 -0.50
N CYS A 510 15.96 -12.93 -0.84
CA CYS A 510 14.75 -13.74 -0.66
C CYS A 510 14.89 -14.69 0.54
N GLY A 511 16.03 -15.37 0.63
CA GLY A 511 16.49 -16.18 1.75
C GLY A 511 17.98 -15.91 2.00
N ASP A 512 18.43 -16.14 3.23
CA ASP A 512 19.86 -16.22 3.60
C ASP A 512 20.02 -16.97 4.93
N TYR A 513 20.96 -17.93 4.97
CA TYR A 513 21.40 -18.57 6.21
C TYR A 513 22.69 -17.92 6.73
N ALA A 514 22.63 -17.42 7.97
CA ALA A 514 23.76 -16.76 8.61
C ALA A 514 23.80 -16.95 10.11
N HIS A 515 24.97 -17.31 10.64
CA HIS A 515 25.27 -17.29 12.08
C HIS A 515 24.26 -18.05 12.97
N GLY A 516 23.66 -19.14 12.46
CA GLY A 516 22.63 -19.91 13.17
C GLY A 516 21.22 -19.35 13.06
N ALA A 517 20.96 -18.46 12.09
CA ALA A 517 19.64 -17.94 11.77
C ALA A 517 19.34 -18.00 10.27
N ILE A 518 18.08 -18.24 9.93
CA ILE A 518 17.52 -18.05 8.59
C ILE A 518 16.90 -16.64 8.53
N PHE A 519 17.12 -15.92 7.44
CA PHE A 519 16.45 -14.66 7.09
C PHE A 519 15.62 -14.87 5.83
N GLN A 520 14.42 -14.31 5.79
CA GLN A 520 13.49 -14.53 4.68
C GLN A 520 12.49 -13.37 4.51
N ILE A 521 11.98 -13.13 3.30
CA ILE A 521 10.79 -12.28 3.07
C ILE A 521 9.65 -13.04 2.37
N ILE A 522 8.41 -12.84 2.84
CA ILE A 522 7.22 -13.51 2.24
C ILE A 522 6.85 -12.97 0.86
N SER A 523 7.41 -11.83 0.46
CA SER A 523 7.17 -11.22 -0.85
C SER A 523 7.95 -11.91 -1.99
N CYS A 524 8.82 -12.87 -1.67
CA CYS A 524 9.42 -13.75 -2.68
C CYS A 524 8.50 -14.92 -3.00
N LYS A 525 8.60 -15.44 -4.23
CA LYS A 525 7.80 -16.60 -4.67
C LYS A 525 8.07 -17.82 -3.81
N ASN A 526 7.00 -18.57 -3.51
CA ASN A 526 7.01 -19.84 -2.82
C ASN A 526 7.89 -19.81 -1.54
N PRO A 527 7.53 -19.00 -0.54
CA PRO A 527 8.32 -18.84 0.69
C PRO A 527 8.50 -20.17 1.44
N GLU A 528 7.58 -21.12 1.29
CA GLU A 528 7.69 -22.47 1.82
C GLU A 528 8.86 -23.29 1.22
N LEU A 529 9.33 -22.92 0.02
CA LEU A 529 10.46 -23.54 -0.69
C LEU A 529 11.78 -22.82 -0.38
N VAL A 530 11.79 -21.49 -0.32
CA VAL A 530 12.94 -20.71 0.17
C VAL A 530 13.30 -21.14 1.59
N LEU A 531 12.30 -21.28 2.47
CA LEU A 531 12.52 -21.73 3.85
C LEU A 531 13.07 -23.17 3.93
N ALA A 532 12.82 -24.01 2.92
CA ALA A 532 13.41 -25.34 2.82
C ALA A 532 14.86 -25.29 2.32
N HIS A 533 15.18 -24.46 1.32
CA HIS A 533 16.54 -24.20 0.82
C HIS A 533 17.44 -23.72 1.97
N GLU A 534 17.05 -22.66 2.68
CA GLU A 534 17.81 -22.11 3.81
C GLU A 534 17.98 -23.12 4.96
N TYR A 535 17.02 -24.02 5.15
CA TYR A 535 17.14 -25.09 6.14
C TYR A 535 18.18 -26.16 5.76
N VAL A 536 18.46 -26.36 4.46
CA VAL A 536 19.57 -27.22 4.03
C VAL A 536 20.90 -26.61 4.47
N HIS A 537 21.09 -25.30 4.36
CA HIS A 537 22.31 -24.63 4.85
C HIS A 537 22.49 -24.75 6.37
N VAL A 538 21.39 -24.74 7.15
CA VAL A 538 21.45 -25.08 8.58
C VAL A 538 22.02 -26.49 8.76
N LEU A 539 21.51 -27.48 8.02
CA LEU A 539 21.96 -28.88 8.11
C LEU A 539 23.41 -29.06 7.63
N GLN A 540 23.82 -28.40 6.55
CA GLN A 540 25.20 -28.44 6.04
C GLN A 540 26.18 -27.95 7.10
N ASN A 541 25.93 -26.77 7.69
CA ASN A 541 26.76 -26.21 8.76
C ASN A 541 26.78 -27.11 10.02
N GLU A 542 25.66 -27.69 10.41
CA GLU A 542 25.55 -28.58 11.58
C GLU A 542 26.28 -29.91 11.38
N LEU A 543 26.09 -30.56 10.23
CA LEU A 543 26.79 -31.80 9.86
C LEU A 543 28.30 -31.59 9.69
N ALA A 544 28.70 -30.40 9.23
CA ALA A 544 30.10 -29.99 9.12
C ALA A 544 30.70 -29.46 10.43
N GLU A 545 30.01 -29.51 11.58
CA GLU A 545 30.46 -28.93 12.87
C GLU A 545 30.93 -27.46 12.78
N GLY A 546 30.42 -26.68 11.81
CA GLY A 546 30.86 -25.31 11.50
C GLY A 546 32.18 -25.21 10.71
N ALA A 547 32.70 -26.32 10.18
CA ALA A 547 33.70 -26.30 9.11
C ALA A 547 33.11 -25.69 7.83
N SER A 548 33.95 -25.06 7.03
CA SER A 548 33.58 -24.38 5.79
C SER A 548 34.70 -24.54 4.76
N GLY A 549 34.34 -24.52 3.48
CA GLY A 549 35.29 -24.71 2.37
C GLY A 549 34.87 -25.79 1.37
N ASP A 550 33.63 -26.27 1.41
CA ASP A 550 32.97 -26.92 0.28
C ASP A 550 32.76 -25.92 -0.89
N PRO A 551 32.74 -26.39 -2.14
CA PRO A 551 32.60 -25.52 -3.31
C PRO A 551 31.16 -25.00 -3.44
N ALA A 552 31.00 -23.77 -3.90
CA ALA A 552 29.70 -23.08 -3.90
C ALA A 552 28.61 -23.80 -4.68
N TRP A 553 28.93 -24.40 -5.85
CA TRP A 553 27.98 -25.21 -6.61
C TRP A 553 27.46 -26.42 -5.82
N LEU A 554 28.21 -26.97 -4.88
CA LEU A 554 27.78 -28.12 -4.07
C LEU A 554 26.93 -27.65 -2.87
N ALA A 555 27.33 -26.56 -2.22
CA ALA A 555 26.56 -25.94 -1.14
C ALA A 555 25.13 -25.56 -1.61
N GLU A 556 25.04 -24.73 -2.65
CA GLU A 556 23.77 -24.26 -3.19
C GLU A 556 23.04 -25.35 -3.98
N GLY A 557 23.78 -26.19 -4.71
CA GLY A 557 23.21 -27.32 -5.46
C GLY A 557 22.50 -28.35 -4.59
N VAL A 558 23.08 -28.70 -3.43
CA VAL A 558 22.44 -29.59 -2.45
C VAL A 558 21.24 -28.92 -1.79
N ALA A 559 21.27 -27.59 -1.61
CA ALA A 559 20.13 -26.84 -1.09
C ALA A 559 18.94 -26.79 -2.08
N VAL A 560 19.17 -26.54 -3.37
CA VAL A 560 18.13 -26.63 -4.43
C VAL A 560 17.64 -28.07 -4.63
N TYR A 561 18.53 -29.06 -4.50
CA TYR A 561 18.14 -30.47 -4.53
C TYR A 561 17.21 -30.81 -3.34
N GLY A 562 17.51 -30.25 -2.16
CA GLY A 562 16.66 -30.31 -0.99
C GLY A 562 15.31 -29.60 -1.16
N GLU A 563 15.27 -28.44 -1.81
CA GLU A 563 14.04 -27.73 -2.21
C GLU A 563 13.15 -28.62 -3.09
N ALA A 564 13.74 -29.31 -4.07
CA ALA A 564 13.01 -30.25 -4.93
C ALA A 564 12.46 -31.48 -4.17
N LEU A 565 13.21 -32.02 -3.20
CA LEU A 565 12.73 -33.10 -2.32
C LEU A 565 11.57 -32.64 -1.43
N HIS A 566 11.65 -31.43 -0.86
CA HIS A 566 10.57 -30.85 -0.04
C HIS A 566 9.31 -30.58 -0.87
N ARG A 567 9.46 -29.99 -2.07
CA ARG A 567 8.37 -29.77 -3.03
C ARG A 567 7.62 -31.08 -3.34
N ALA A 568 8.36 -32.17 -3.55
CA ALA A 568 7.79 -33.51 -3.79
C ALA A 568 7.07 -34.10 -2.56
N LEU A 569 7.53 -33.82 -1.33
CA LEU A 569 6.87 -34.25 -0.08
C LEU A 569 5.51 -33.58 0.12
N ILE A 570 5.45 -32.25 -0.01
CA ILE A 570 4.24 -31.45 0.31
C ILE A 570 3.11 -31.62 -0.71
N GLY A 571 3.31 -32.42 -1.76
CA GLY A 571 2.31 -32.73 -2.77
C GLY A 571 2.13 -31.65 -3.84
N GLN A 572 2.98 -30.61 -3.85
CA GLN A 572 3.18 -29.74 -5.00
C GLN A 572 3.80 -30.58 -6.13
N ARG A 573 2.95 -31.03 -7.07
CA ARG A 573 3.28 -32.12 -7.99
C ARG A 573 4.41 -31.79 -8.96
N LEU A 574 5.60 -32.27 -8.65
CA LEU A 574 6.48 -32.83 -9.67
C LEU A 574 6.11 -34.32 -9.83
N PRO A 575 5.58 -34.78 -10.99
CA PRO A 575 4.93 -36.08 -11.10
C PRO A 575 5.95 -37.23 -11.18
N THR A 576 6.20 -37.87 -10.03
CA THR A 576 7.06 -39.08 -9.92
C THR A 576 8.51 -38.83 -10.37
N GLY A 577 9.25 -39.87 -10.81
CA GLY A 577 10.65 -39.76 -11.24
C GLY A 577 10.83 -38.87 -12.47
N GLU A 578 9.81 -38.77 -13.32
CA GLU A 578 9.74 -37.81 -14.43
C GLU A 578 9.88 -36.36 -13.94
N GLY A 579 9.45 -36.07 -12.70
CA GLY A 579 9.56 -34.75 -12.08
C GLY A 579 10.99 -34.26 -11.84
N PHE A 580 11.92 -35.14 -11.44
CA PHE A 580 13.34 -34.78 -11.27
C PHE A 580 14.06 -34.66 -12.62
N GLU A 581 13.71 -35.51 -13.59
CA GLU A 581 14.18 -35.35 -14.97
C GLU A 581 13.73 -34.01 -15.55
N LEU A 582 12.45 -33.67 -15.41
CA LEU A 582 11.89 -32.41 -15.91
C LEU A 582 12.52 -31.19 -15.20
N ARG A 583 12.81 -31.27 -13.88
CA ARG A 583 13.57 -30.24 -13.15
C ARG A 583 15.00 -30.12 -13.70
N ARG A 584 15.76 -31.21 -13.89
CA ARG A 584 17.11 -31.15 -14.51
C ARG A 584 17.09 -30.45 -15.87
N ARG A 585 16.13 -30.82 -16.72
CA ARG A 585 15.94 -30.22 -18.05
C ARG A 585 15.64 -28.72 -17.98
N TRP A 586 14.92 -28.27 -16.95
CA TRP A 586 14.62 -26.86 -16.72
C TRP A 586 15.82 -26.09 -16.17
N GLU A 587 16.54 -26.61 -15.17
CA GLU A 587 17.71 -25.95 -14.61
C GLU A 587 18.82 -25.80 -15.67
N LEU A 588 19.04 -26.81 -16.52
CA LEU A 588 19.97 -26.68 -17.64
C LEU A 588 19.53 -25.59 -18.62
N ALA A 589 18.24 -25.52 -18.94
CA ALA A 589 17.71 -24.46 -19.78
C ALA A 589 17.90 -23.07 -19.15
N ARG A 590 17.78 -22.91 -17.82
CA ARG A 590 18.06 -21.64 -17.13
C ARG A 590 19.52 -21.21 -17.31
N VAL A 591 20.48 -22.13 -17.14
CA VAL A 591 21.93 -21.85 -17.35
C VAL A 591 22.20 -21.46 -18.80
N MET A 592 21.64 -22.20 -19.76
CA MET A 592 21.79 -21.90 -21.19
C MET A 592 21.12 -20.57 -21.61
N LEU A 593 20.18 -20.05 -20.82
CA LEU A 593 19.60 -18.71 -21.01
C LEU A 593 20.44 -17.58 -20.36
N GLU A 594 21.38 -17.90 -19.47
CA GLU A 594 22.33 -16.94 -18.89
C GLU A 594 23.51 -16.65 -19.84
N GLY A 595 23.82 -17.56 -20.78
CA GLY A 595 24.76 -17.34 -21.89
C GLY A 595 25.76 -18.48 -22.08
N ASP A 596 27.05 -18.15 -22.09
CA ASP A 596 28.14 -19.14 -22.10
C ASP A 596 28.07 -20.00 -20.82
N VAL A 597 27.66 -21.26 -20.96
CA VAL A 597 27.57 -22.22 -19.84
C VAL A 597 28.95 -22.40 -19.17
N PRO A 598 29.12 -22.03 -17.89
CA PRO A 598 30.38 -22.25 -17.19
C PRO A 598 30.58 -23.73 -16.88
N THR A 599 31.84 -24.20 -16.88
CA THR A 599 32.15 -25.54 -16.34
C THR A 599 31.94 -25.54 -14.83
N LEU A 600 31.55 -26.67 -14.25
CA LEU A 600 31.23 -26.79 -12.83
C LEU A 600 32.44 -26.42 -11.93
N SER A 601 33.65 -26.68 -12.42
CA SER A 601 34.92 -26.27 -11.78
C SER A 601 35.11 -24.76 -11.65
N ASN A 602 34.48 -23.94 -12.49
CA ASN A 602 34.56 -22.48 -12.38
C ASN A 602 33.64 -21.97 -11.25
N LEU A 603 32.64 -22.76 -10.88
CA LEU A 603 31.64 -22.45 -9.86
C LEU A 603 32.04 -22.95 -8.46
N GLU A 604 33.31 -23.32 -8.26
CA GLU A 604 33.86 -23.61 -6.93
C GLU A 604 33.80 -22.38 -6.01
N THR A 605 33.95 -21.18 -6.59
CA THR A 605 33.93 -19.89 -5.90
C THR A 605 32.99 -18.90 -6.59
N VAL A 606 32.11 -18.26 -5.83
CA VAL A 606 31.23 -17.19 -6.34
C VAL A 606 31.99 -15.87 -6.41
N ASP A 607 32.54 -15.55 -7.59
CA ASP A 607 33.19 -14.25 -7.85
C ASP A 607 32.16 -13.12 -8.11
N ASP A 608 30.96 -13.44 -8.61
CA ASP A 608 29.81 -12.53 -8.68
C ASP A 608 28.56 -13.17 -8.01
N PRO A 609 28.02 -12.60 -6.91
CA PRO A 609 26.83 -13.14 -6.24
C PRO A 609 25.54 -13.11 -7.09
N ASN A 610 25.57 -12.49 -8.28
CA ASN A 610 24.46 -12.50 -9.23
C ASN A 610 24.52 -13.70 -10.21
N GLU A 611 25.63 -14.45 -10.27
CA GLU A 611 25.82 -15.59 -11.19
C GLU A 611 25.05 -16.82 -10.70
N ARG A 612 23.78 -16.97 -11.10
CA ARG A 612 22.89 -18.03 -10.59
C ARG A 612 23.22 -19.44 -11.10
N SER A 613 24.10 -19.57 -12.08
CA SER A 613 24.55 -20.85 -12.62
C SER A 613 25.08 -21.84 -11.56
N HIS A 614 25.59 -21.38 -10.40
CA HIS A 614 25.97 -22.27 -9.30
C HIS A 614 24.79 -22.92 -8.56
N TYR A 615 23.60 -22.32 -8.53
CA TYR A 615 22.36 -22.99 -8.11
C TYR A 615 21.93 -24.05 -9.13
N HIS A 616 21.99 -23.69 -10.41
CA HIS A 616 21.34 -24.42 -11.50
C HIS A 616 22.16 -25.61 -12.01
N LEU A 617 23.46 -25.44 -12.29
CA LEU A 617 24.37 -26.57 -12.51
C LEU A 617 24.62 -27.35 -11.22
N GLY A 618 24.67 -26.66 -10.08
CA GLY A 618 24.80 -27.28 -8.76
C GLY A 618 23.69 -28.29 -8.47
N PHE A 619 22.42 -27.97 -8.77
CA PHE A 619 21.31 -28.91 -8.64
C PHE A 619 21.52 -30.17 -9.49
N ILE A 620 21.93 -30.01 -10.75
CA ILE A 620 22.15 -31.13 -11.68
C ILE A 620 23.31 -32.01 -11.20
N ALA A 621 24.36 -31.40 -10.65
CA ALA A 621 25.48 -32.10 -10.03
C ALA A 621 25.09 -32.84 -8.74
N ALA A 622 24.33 -32.21 -7.84
CA ALA A 622 23.84 -32.84 -6.62
C ALA A 622 22.88 -34.02 -6.90
N ASP A 623 22.00 -33.89 -7.89
CA ASP A 623 21.12 -34.97 -8.37
C ASP A 623 21.93 -36.11 -9.01
N TRP A 624 22.95 -35.81 -9.83
CA TRP A 624 23.85 -36.84 -10.37
C TRP A 624 24.60 -37.58 -9.26
N LEU A 625 25.12 -36.86 -8.26
CA LEU A 625 25.83 -37.45 -7.11
C LEU A 625 24.92 -38.32 -6.25
N ALA A 626 23.67 -37.88 -6.01
CA ALA A 626 22.64 -38.68 -5.34
C ALA A 626 22.27 -39.93 -6.16
N GLY A 627 22.24 -39.83 -7.49
CA GLY A 627 22.06 -40.97 -8.40
C GLY A 627 23.26 -41.93 -8.45
N HIS A 628 24.47 -41.43 -8.22
CA HIS A 628 25.72 -42.19 -8.25
C HIS A 628 25.95 -42.99 -6.96
N ALA A 629 25.90 -42.30 -5.81
CA ALA A 629 26.31 -42.83 -4.50
C ALA A 629 25.14 -43.09 -3.52
N GLY A 630 23.93 -42.62 -3.86
CA GLY A 630 22.79 -42.54 -2.94
C GLY A 630 22.60 -41.13 -2.38
N VAL A 631 21.36 -40.77 -2.04
CA VAL A 631 21.04 -39.43 -1.49
C VAL A 631 21.76 -39.18 -0.17
N GLU A 632 21.94 -40.23 0.63
CA GLU A 632 22.61 -40.22 1.92
C GLU A 632 24.09 -39.77 1.79
N ALA A 633 24.72 -39.98 0.64
CA ALA A 633 26.11 -39.58 0.39
C ALA A 633 26.31 -38.06 0.46
N LEU A 634 25.29 -37.27 0.09
CA LEU A 634 25.32 -35.80 0.21
C LEU A 634 25.54 -35.36 1.66
N ALA A 635 24.90 -36.03 2.63
CA ALA A 635 25.13 -35.74 4.05
C ALA A 635 26.45 -36.33 4.58
N VAL A 636 26.88 -37.50 4.07
CA VAL A 636 28.18 -38.10 4.42
C VAL A 636 29.35 -37.19 4.01
N PHE A 637 29.22 -36.41 2.93
CA PHE A 637 30.19 -35.37 2.58
C PHE A 637 30.34 -34.33 3.70
N TYR A 638 29.25 -33.69 4.12
CA TYR A 638 29.29 -32.69 5.20
C TYR A 638 29.80 -33.28 6.53
N GLN A 639 29.37 -34.50 6.89
CA GLN A 639 29.86 -35.23 8.06
C GLN A 639 31.37 -35.52 8.04
N ARG A 640 32.03 -35.48 6.87
CA ARG A 640 33.47 -35.72 6.70
C ARG A 640 34.32 -34.46 6.74
N LEU A 641 33.77 -33.29 6.42
CA LEU A 641 34.50 -32.02 6.41
C LEU A 641 35.26 -31.72 7.73
N PRO A 642 34.74 -31.99 8.95
CA PRO A 642 35.49 -31.77 10.20
C PRO A 642 36.77 -32.61 10.34
N SER A 643 36.88 -33.70 9.57
CA SER A 643 37.83 -34.79 9.79
C SER A 643 38.83 -35.02 8.65
N SER A 644 38.67 -34.30 7.55
CA SER A 644 39.46 -34.41 6.32
C SER A 644 40.49 -33.26 6.24
N GLU A 645 41.59 -33.41 5.49
CA GLU A 645 42.58 -32.33 5.32
C GLU A 645 42.06 -31.19 4.43
N ASN A 646 41.10 -31.48 3.54
CA ASN A 646 40.42 -30.54 2.64
C ASN A 646 39.02 -31.07 2.24
N TRP A 647 38.27 -30.34 1.39
CA TRP A 647 36.94 -30.77 0.95
C TRP A 647 37.03 -31.90 -0.08
N GLU A 648 38.10 -31.96 -0.86
CA GLU A 648 38.34 -32.97 -1.89
C GLU A 648 38.50 -34.38 -1.27
N GLU A 649 39.18 -34.51 -0.11
CA GLU A 649 39.23 -35.78 0.64
C GLU A 649 37.85 -36.14 1.26
N ALA A 650 37.07 -35.15 1.70
CA ALA A 650 35.71 -35.39 2.19
C ALA A 650 34.79 -35.88 1.06
N PHE A 651 34.94 -35.32 -0.15
CA PHE A 651 34.24 -35.69 -1.37
C PHE A 651 34.59 -37.11 -1.82
N GLU A 652 35.88 -37.43 -1.97
CA GLU A 652 36.37 -38.78 -2.27
C GLU A 652 35.83 -39.81 -1.26
N GLY A 653 35.86 -39.47 0.03
CA GLY A 653 35.34 -40.33 1.09
C GLY A 653 33.81 -40.53 1.07
N ALA A 654 33.05 -39.61 0.50
CA ALA A 654 31.59 -39.68 0.43
C ALA A 654 31.09 -40.38 -0.84
N PHE A 655 31.70 -40.10 -1.99
CA PHE A 655 31.21 -40.52 -3.30
C PHE A 655 32.01 -41.66 -3.98
N ASP A 656 33.13 -42.12 -3.39
CA ASP A 656 34.06 -43.12 -3.95
C ASP A 656 34.63 -42.70 -5.33
N LEU A 657 34.77 -41.38 -5.54
CA LEU A 657 35.08 -40.73 -6.81
C LEU A 657 35.96 -39.49 -6.55
N THR A 658 37.03 -39.29 -7.33
CA THR A 658 37.90 -38.10 -7.21
C THR A 658 37.23 -36.86 -7.80
N VAL A 659 37.60 -35.67 -7.35
CA VAL A 659 37.07 -34.41 -7.89
C VAL A 659 37.40 -34.25 -9.38
N ASP A 660 38.62 -34.59 -9.80
CA ASP A 660 39.04 -34.60 -11.21
C ASP A 660 38.22 -35.57 -12.06
N ASP A 661 38.00 -36.80 -11.57
CA ASP A 661 37.18 -37.81 -12.26
C ASP A 661 35.69 -37.40 -12.29
N PHE A 662 35.19 -36.78 -11.22
CA PHE A 662 33.83 -36.26 -11.14
C PHE A 662 33.60 -35.14 -12.15
N TYR A 663 34.41 -34.08 -12.16
CA TYR A 663 34.27 -33.01 -13.15
C TYR A 663 34.39 -33.53 -14.57
N THR A 664 35.36 -34.40 -14.85
CA THR A 664 35.48 -35.03 -16.18
C THR A 664 34.20 -35.79 -16.57
N THR A 665 33.60 -36.54 -15.63
CA THR A 665 32.36 -37.30 -15.88
C THR A 665 31.12 -36.42 -15.96
N PHE A 666 31.08 -35.30 -15.22
CA PHE A 666 29.97 -34.37 -15.20
C PHE A 666 29.91 -33.50 -16.47
N GLU A 667 31.05 -33.01 -16.95
CA GLU A 667 31.16 -32.27 -18.22
C GLU A 667 30.88 -33.16 -19.45
N ASP A 668 31.14 -34.47 -19.36
CA ASP A 668 30.67 -35.45 -20.36
C ASP A 668 29.15 -35.76 -20.22
N TYR A 669 28.56 -35.60 -19.03
CA TYR A 669 27.16 -35.97 -18.73
C TYR A 669 26.13 -34.87 -18.99
N TRP A 670 26.36 -33.62 -18.54
CA TRP A 670 25.33 -32.58 -18.66
C TRP A 670 24.92 -32.29 -20.11
N PRO A 671 25.80 -32.41 -21.14
CA PRO A 671 25.39 -32.29 -22.55
C PRO A 671 24.54 -33.46 -23.08
N GLU A 672 24.43 -34.58 -22.35
CA GLU A 672 23.47 -35.65 -22.68
C GLU A 672 22.04 -35.33 -22.21
N ILE A 673 21.86 -34.30 -21.36
CA ILE A 673 20.54 -33.83 -20.93
C ILE A 673 19.96 -32.94 -22.04
N GLU A 674 18.90 -33.39 -22.70
CA GLU A 674 18.12 -32.54 -23.61
C GLU A 674 17.46 -31.41 -22.80
N PRO A 675 17.80 -30.12 -22.96
CA PRO A 675 17.19 -29.03 -22.18
C PRO A 675 15.67 -28.97 -22.39
N LEU A 676 14.96 -28.33 -21.48
CA LEU A 676 13.49 -28.19 -21.57
C LEU A 676 13.08 -27.34 -22.79
N LEU A 677 13.93 -26.39 -23.18
CA LEU A 677 13.70 -25.46 -24.27
C LEU A 677 14.46 -25.93 -25.52
N PRO A 678 13.82 -26.54 -26.53
CA PRO A 678 14.56 -27.25 -27.57
C PRO A 678 15.34 -26.33 -28.54
N HIS A 679 15.01 -25.03 -28.60
CA HIS A 679 15.80 -24.04 -29.35
C HIS A 679 17.21 -23.82 -28.76
N LEU A 680 17.47 -24.29 -27.53
CA LEU A 680 18.81 -24.30 -26.94
C LEU A 680 19.59 -25.58 -27.29
N ALA A 681 18.95 -26.54 -27.97
CA ALA A 681 19.50 -27.86 -28.32
C ALA A 681 19.61 -28.13 -29.83
N ASP A 682 19.02 -27.29 -30.68
CA ASP A 682 19.18 -27.40 -32.13
C ASP A 682 19.73 -26.13 -32.79
N ASP A 683 20.49 -26.32 -33.87
CA ASP A 683 21.16 -25.24 -34.62
C ASP A 683 20.16 -24.42 -35.47
N ARG A 684 18.96 -24.10 -34.94
CA ARG A 684 17.92 -23.36 -35.65
C ARG A 684 17.89 -21.90 -35.21
N GLU A 685 18.12 -21.01 -36.18
CA GLU A 685 18.08 -19.55 -36.04
C GLU A 685 16.66 -18.97 -35.72
N GLY A 686 15.71 -19.76 -35.19
CA GLY A 686 14.29 -19.36 -35.06
C GLY A 686 13.40 -20.28 -34.20
N PRO A 687 12.08 -20.02 -34.11
CA PRO A 687 11.20 -20.62 -33.11
C PRO A 687 10.96 -22.13 -33.26
N VAL A 688 11.04 -22.87 -32.15
CA VAL A 688 10.66 -24.28 -32.06
C VAL A 688 9.30 -24.42 -31.38
N VAL A 689 8.32 -24.97 -32.10
CA VAL A 689 6.97 -25.22 -31.58
C VAL A 689 6.90 -26.59 -30.91
N VAL A 690 6.39 -26.64 -29.68
CA VAL A 690 6.28 -27.87 -28.87
C VAL A 690 4.82 -28.09 -28.48
N PHE A 691 4.23 -29.18 -28.98
CA PHE A 691 2.82 -29.52 -28.72
C PHE A 691 2.65 -30.41 -27.49
N LEU A 692 1.68 -30.06 -26.64
CA LEU A 692 1.40 -30.74 -25.37
C LEU A 692 -0.07 -31.18 -25.33
N GLY A 693 -0.32 -32.42 -24.92
CA GLY A 693 -1.66 -33.03 -24.99
C GLY A 693 -2.12 -33.38 -26.41
N ASP A 694 -3.40 -33.77 -26.54
CA ASP A 694 -3.99 -34.35 -27.76
C ASP A 694 -4.41 -33.27 -28.80
N ILE A 695 -3.47 -32.44 -29.26
CA ILE A 695 -3.69 -31.54 -30.41
C ILE A 695 -3.58 -32.34 -31.71
N ASP A 696 -4.62 -32.34 -32.55
CA ASP A 696 -4.58 -33.06 -33.84
C ASP A 696 -3.65 -32.40 -34.87
N SER A 697 -3.22 -33.17 -35.88
CA SER A 697 -2.26 -32.72 -36.90
C SER A 697 -2.72 -31.52 -37.75
N SER A 698 -4.02 -31.22 -37.80
CA SER A 698 -4.55 -30.03 -38.46
C SER A 698 -4.47 -28.81 -37.54
N GLY A 699 -4.64 -28.99 -36.22
CA GLY A 699 -4.37 -27.97 -35.22
C GLY A 699 -2.87 -27.64 -35.17
N GLN A 700 -2.02 -28.65 -35.07
CA GLN A 700 -0.55 -28.50 -35.07
C GLN A 700 -0.06 -27.66 -36.27
N ALA A 701 -0.42 -28.07 -37.49
CA ALA A 701 -0.05 -27.35 -38.72
C ALA A 701 -0.63 -25.92 -38.80
N ALA A 702 -1.77 -25.64 -38.15
CA ALA A 702 -2.33 -24.29 -38.06
C ALA A 702 -1.53 -23.41 -37.10
N HIS A 703 -1.08 -23.97 -35.96
CA HIS A 703 -0.22 -23.26 -35.01
C HIS A 703 1.20 -23.03 -35.57
N GLU A 704 1.82 -24.03 -36.21
CA GLU A 704 3.08 -23.87 -36.94
C GLU A 704 2.96 -22.78 -38.03
N SER A 705 1.88 -22.80 -38.80
CA SER A 705 1.61 -21.76 -39.81
C SER A 705 1.29 -20.39 -39.21
N ALA A 706 0.87 -20.29 -37.95
CA ALA A 706 0.72 -19.02 -37.26
C ALA A 706 2.09 -18.48 -36.83
N VAL A 707 2.96 -19.33 -36.27
CA VAL A 707 4.32 -18.98 -35.85
C VAL A 707 5.14 -18.47 -37.04
N GLY A 708 5.23 -19.26 -38.11
CA GLY A 708 6.01 -18.87 -39.30
C GLY A 708 5.49 -17.64 -40.03
N LYS A 709 4.23 -17.24 -39.82
CA LYS A 709 3.69 -15.96 -40.33
C LYS A 709 4.12 -14.75 -39.51
N VAL A 710 4.17 -14.88 -38.18
CA VAL A 710 4.68 -13.82 -37.29
C VAL A 710 6.16 -13.61 -37.56
N GLU A 711 6.94 -14.70 -37.57
CA GLU A 711 8.36 -14.69 -37.94
C GLU A 711 8.60 -14.04 -39.32
N ALA A 712 7.85 -14.44 -40.35
CA ALA A 712 7.96 -13.85 -41.68
C ALA A 712 7.60 -12.37 -41.72
N LEU A 713 6.61 -11.89 -40.96
CA LEU A 713 6.33 -10.45 -40.88
C LEU A 713 7.51 -9.69 -40.28
N PHE A 714 8.04 -10.16 -39.15
CA PHE A 714 9.16 -9.52 -38.48
C PHE A 714 10.41 -9.47 -39.36
N SER A 715 10.69 -10.55 -40.10
CA SER A 715 11.81 -10.59 -41.04
C SER A 715 11.58 -9.74 -42.30
N GLU A 716 10.47 -9.93 -43.02
CA GLU A 716 10.22 -9.28 -44.32
C GLU A 716 9.84 -7.80 -44.21
N ARG A 717 9.19 -7.37 -43.11
CA ARG A 717 8.64 -6.01 -42.96
C ARG A 717 9.41 -5.13 -41.98
N PHE A 718 9.95 -5.70 -40.91
CA PHE A 718 10.68 -4.94 -39.89
C PHE A 718 12.22 -5.11 -39.99
N GLY A 719 12.71 -5.99 -40.87
CA GLY A 719 14.14 -6.28 -41.01
C GLY A 719 14.75 -6.98 -39.79
N VAL A 720 13.93 -7.71 -39.04
CA VAL A 720 14.32 -8.39 -37.80
C VAL A 720 14.78 -9.81 -38.14
N GLU A 721 16.05 -10.11 -37.88
CA GLU A 721 16.52 -11.50 -37.87
C GLU A 721 15.67 -12.35 -36.93
N SER A 722 15.41 -13.61 -37.30
CA SER A 722 14.61 -14.48 -36.46
C SER A 722 15.20 -14.67 -35.06
N VAL A 723 14.31 -14.99 -34.10
CA VAL A 723 14.64 -15.06 -32.67
C VAL A 723 14.36 -16.45 -32.14
N GLU A 724 15.44 -17.11 -31.75
CA GLU A 724 15.47 -18.41 -31.08
C GLU A 724 14.54 -18.39 -29.87
N SER A 725 13.59 -19.33 -29.83
CA SER A 725 12.52 -19.37 -28.84
C SER A 725 11.78 -20.70 -28.83
N THR A 726 11.15 -21.05 -27.70
CA THR A 726 10.24 -22.20 -27.61
C THR A 726 8.80 -21.71 -27.51
N VAL A 727 7.95 -22.19 -28.40
CA VAL A 727 6.50 -21.93 -28.40
C VAL A 727 5.79 -23.19 -27.94
N PHE A 728 5.53 -23.31 -26.63
CA PHE A 728 4.72 -24.39 -26.07
C PHE A 728 3.24 -24.14 -26.35
N VAL A 729 2.58 -25.11 -27.00
CA VAL A 729 1.15 -25.07 -27.32
C VAL A 729 0.48 -26.28 -26.68
N GLY A 730 -0.31 -26.05 -25.64
CA GLY A 730 -1.09 -27.09 -24.97
C GLY A 730 -2.50 -27.20 -25.53
N ALA A 731 -3.06 -28.40 -25.57
CA ALA A 731 -4.45 -28.65 -25.96
C ALA A 731 -5.44 -27.87 -25.08
N ASP A 732 -5.12 -27.76 -23.79
CA ASP A 732 -5.85 -27.05 -22.75
C ASP A 732 -4.92 -26.63 -21.60
N VAL A 733 -5.48 -25.99 -20.58
CA VAL A 733 -4.72 -25.50 -19.41
C VAL A 733 -4.13 -26.64 -18.55
N GLU A 734 -4.76 -27.83 -18.50
CA GLU A 734 -4.25 -28.98 -17.74
C GLU A 734 -3.00 -29.58 -18.42
N SER A 735 -3.01 -29.65 -19.76
CA SER A 735 -1.84 -30.07 -20.56
C SER A 735 -0.63 -29.13 -20.44
N LEU A 736 -0.83 -27.90 -19.93
CA LEU A 736 0.20 -26.92 -19.69
C LEU A 736 0.75 -26.90 -18.26
N GLU A 737 0.04 -27.48 -17.28
CA GLU A 737 0.37 -27.38 -15.85
C GLU A 737 1.85 -27.66 -15.53
N PRO A 738 2.51 -28.71 -16.07
CA PRO A 738 3.91 -28.99 -15.77
C PRO A 738 4.88 -27.93 -16.32
N ILE A 739 4.65 -27.46 -17.55
CA ILE A 739 5.51 -26.46 -18.20
C ILE A 739 5.30 -25.09 -17.55
N HIS A 740 4.05 -24.74 -17.25
CA HIS A 740 3.73 -23.49 -16.57
C HIS A 740 4.36 -23.45 -15.18
N TRP A 741 4.25 -24.53 -14.39
CA TRP A 741 4.84 -24.60 -13.05
C TRP A 741 6.37 -24.44 -13.06
N MET A 742 7.06 -24.86 -14.11
CA MET A 742 8.51 -24.62 -14.24
C MET A 742 8.83 -23.19 -14.64
N LEU A 743 8.21 -22.70 -15.71
CA LEU A 743 8.52 -21.38 -16.27
C LEU A 743 8.04 -20.22 -15.39
N PHE A 744 6.92 -20.37 -14.70
CA PHE A 744 6.32 -19.30 -13.90
C PHE A 744 6.40 -19.55 -12.40
N GLU A 745 6.86 -20.72 -11.96
CA GLU A 745 6.95 -21.14 -10.56
C GLU A 745 5.57 -21.15 -9.85
N ASP A 746 4.47 -21.19 -10.62
CA ASP A 746 3.09 -21.23 -10.16
C ASP A 746 2.16 -22.04 -11.12
N ALA A 747 0.95 -22.37 -10.64
CA ALA A 747 -0.04 -23.09 -11.43
C ALA A 747 -0.82 -22.14 -12.35
N PRO A 748 -1.09 -22.53 -13.61
CA PRO A 748 -1.86 -21.70 -14.52
C PRO A 748 -3.27 -21.51 -13.98
N HIS A 749 -3.72 -20.26 -13.93
CA HIS A 749 -5.07 -19.94 -13.50
C HIS A 749 -6.10 -20.54 -14.48
N THR A 750 -7.34 -20.82 -14.04
CA THR A 750 -8.35 -21.46 -14.91
C THR A 750 -8.73 -20.69 -16.16
N ASN A 751 -8.32 -19.42 -16.25
CA ASN A 751 -8.55 -18.51 -17.38
C ASN A 751 -7.23 -18.15 -18.10
N PHE A 752 -6.15 -18.92 -17.87
CA PHE A 752 -4.87 -18.71 -18.53
C PHE A 752 -4.96 -19.01 -20.03
N CYS A 753 -4.50 -18.07 -20.86
CA CYS A 753 -4.39 -18.26 -22.30
C CYS A 753 -2.96 -18.17 -22.83
N SER A 754 -2.12 -17.30 -22.28
CA SER A 754 -0.73 -17.16 -22.70
C SER A 754 0.20 -16.58 -21.65
N GLY A 755 1.47 -16.95 -21.66
CA GLY A 755 2.52 -16.42 -20.78
C GLY A 755 3.91 -16.45 -21.43
N ARG A 756 4.86 -15.68 -20.88
CA ARG A 756 6.27 -15.61 -21.31
C ARG A 756 7.23 -15.73 -20.13
N HIS A 757 8.23 -16.60 -20.23
CA HIS A 757 9.44 -16.56 -19.41
C HIS A 757 10.67 -16.57 -20.33
N GLY A 758 11.49 -15.51 -20.32
CA GLY A 758 12.61 -15.40 -21.26
C GLY A 758 12.16 -15.58 -22.73
N PRO A 759 12.82 -16.45 -23.51
CA PRO A 759 12.40 -16.87 -24.85
C PRO A 759 11.49 -18.11 -24.87
N ALA A 760 10.95 -18.53 -23.72
CA ALA A 760 9.86 -19.49 -23.67
C ALA A 760 8.50 -18.75 -23.67
N PHE A 761 7.63 -19.14 -24.60
CA PHE A 761 6.23 -18.76 -24.67
C PHE A 761 5.34 -19.96 -24.44
N VAL A 762 4.23 -19.77 -23.75
CA VAL A 762 3.23 -20.81 -23.48
C VAL A 762 1.86 -20.30 -23.93
N TYR A 763 1.07 -21.12 -24.62
CA TYR A 763 -0.29 -20.81 -25.04
C TYR A 763 -1.23 -22.02 -24.97
N ALA A 764 -2.47 -21.77 -24.55
CA ALA A 764 -3.53 -22.77 -24.48
C ALA A 764 -4.41 -22.73 -25.75
N ALA A 765 -4.38 -23.79 -26.56
CA ALA A 765 -5.19 -23.93 -27.78
C ALA A 765 -6.71 -24.02 -27.50
N SER A 766 -7.11 -24.12 -26.23
CA SER A 766 -8.49 -24.02 -25.77
C SER A 766 -9.04 -22.59 -25.69
N CYS A 767 -8.23 -21.56 -25.95
CA CYS A 767 -8.67 -20.16 -25.84
C CYS A 767 -9.32 -19.60 -27.10
N ASP A 768 -10.29 -18.70 -26.91
CA ASP A 768 -11.05 -18.06 -28.00
C ASP A 768 -10.18 -17.11 -28.86
N ASP A 769 -9.15 -16.48 -28.27
CA ASP A 769 -8.18 -15.64 -28.98
C ASP A 769 -7.10 -16.50 -29.70
N PRO A 770 -6.91 -16.37 -31.02
CA PRO A 770 -5.98 -17.22 -31.76
C PRO A 770 -4.49 -16.92 -31.48
N LEU A 771 -3.69 -17.99 -31.36
CA LEU A 771 -2.24 -17.98 -31.06
C LEU A 771 -1.46 -16.78 -31.63
N ALA A 772 -1.61 -16.47 -32.92
CA ALA A 772 -0.78 -15.44 -33.55
C ALA A 772 -0.97 -14.05 -32.92
N ARG A 773 -2.14 -13.73 -32.34
CA ARG A 773 -2.36 -12.45 -31.63
C ARG A 773 -1.40 -12.32 -30.44
N HIS A 774 -1.46 -13.29 -29.52
CA HIS A 774 -0.58 -13.32 -28.35
C HIS A 774 0.90 -13.48 -28.70
N LEU A 775 1.20 -14.35 -29.68
CA LEU A 775 2.57 -14.62 -30.10
C LEU A 775 3.26 -13.38 -30.68
N SER A 776 2.53 -12.50 -31.36
CA SER A 776 3.10 -11.28 -31.96
C SER A 776 3.59 -10.29 -30.91
N GLY A 777 2.86 -10.16 -29.81
CA GLY A 777 3.30 -9.41 -28.64
C GLY A 777 4.55 -10.02 -28.00
N PHE A 778 4.59 -11.35 -27.84
CA PHE A 778 5.78 -12.07 -27.37
C PHE A 778 7.00 -11.85 -28.29
N TYR A 779 6.79 -11.96 -29.61
CA TYR A 779 7.84 -11.83 -30.62
C TYR A 779 8.37 -10.40 -30.72
N PHE A 780 7.52 -9.37 -30.56
CA PHE A 780 7.99 -7.99 -30.39
C PHE A 780 8.92 -7.85 -29.18
N ILE A 781 8.51 -8.35 -28.02
CA ILE A 781 9.30 -8.22 -26.79
C ILE A 781 10.66 -8.94 -26.98
N LEU A 782 10.69 -10.11 -27.62
CA LEU A 782 11.92 -10.82 -27.98
C LEU A 782 12.80 -10.07 -29.00
N ALA A 783 12.23 -9.63 -30.12
CA ALA A 783 12.94 -8.85 -31.14
C ALA A 783 13.57 -7.60 -30.51
N ARG A 784 12.78 -6.85 -29.74
CA ARG A 784 13.24 -5.66 -29.01
C ARG A 784 14.32 -5.99 -27.98
N ASP A 785 14.23 -7.10 -27.28
CA ASP A 785 15.26 -7.51 -26.32
C ASP A 785 16.57 -7.96 -27.02
N LYS A 786 16.49 -8.59 -28.21
CA LYS A 786 17.66 -8.95 -29.07
C LYS A 786 18.33 -7.71 -29.67
N LEU A 787 17.55 -6.74 -30.15
CA LEU A 787 18.09 -5.52 -30.81
C LEU A 787 18.52 -4.44 -29.81
N ALA A 788 17.91 -4.40 -28.62
CA ALA A 788 18.16 -3.39 -27.59
C ALA A 788 18.35 -4.05 -26.20
N PRO A 789 19.44 -4.81 -25.95
CA PRO A 789 19.66 -5.53 -24.69
C PRO A 789 19.79 -4.59 -23.49
N TRP A 790 19.07 -4.85 -22.39
CA TRP A 790 18.92 -3.90 -21.27
C TRP A 790 20.24 -3.51 -20.57
N SER A 791 21.24 -4.39 -20.63
CA SER A 791 22.61 -4.21 -20.17
C SER A 791 23.41 -3.20 -21.00
N GLU A 792 23.13 -3.08 -22.30
CA GLU A 792 23.86 -2.25 -23.25
C GLU A 792 23.24 -0.87 -23.46
N LEU A 793 21.99 -0.66 -23.00
CA LEU A 793 21.31 0.62 -23.14
C LEU A 793 22.01 1.74 -22.36
N PRO A 794 21.98 2.99 -22.85
CA PRO A 794 22.42 4.14 -22.09
C PRO A 794 21.68 4.25 -20.74
N GLY A 795 22.29 4.97 -19.80
CA GLY A 795 21.65 5.32 -18.54
C GLY A 795 20.32 6.03 -18.80
N ALA A 796 19.31 5.73 -17.99
CA ALA A 796 18.03 6.42 -18.10
C ALA A 796 18.19 7.91 -17.76
N ASP A 797 17.69 8.78 -18.63
CA ASP A 797 17.38 10.16 -18.28
C ASP A 797 16.35 10.16 -17.12
N ASP A 798 16.45 11.12 -16.19
CA ASP A 798 15.63 11.16 -14.97
C ASP A 798 14.12 11.01 -15.26
N GLY A 799 13.54 9.86 -14.86
CA GLY A 799 12.11 9.55 -14.97
C GLY A 799 11.70 8.65 -16.15
N TYR A 800 12.61 8.27 -17.05
CA TYR A 800 12.29 7.48 -18.25
C TYR A 800 12.74 6.00 -18.17
N SER A 801 12.20 5.17 -19.05
CA SER A 801 12.80 3.85 -19.34
C SER A 801 14.10 4.03 -20.11
N ARG A 802 15.07 3.12 -19.94
CA ARG A 802 16.27 3.06 -20.79
C ARG A 802 15.96 2.88 -22.29
N ARG A 803 14.73 2.44 -22.61
CA ARG A 803 14.20 2.29 -23.98
C ARG A 803 13.34 3.47 -24.45
N GLY A 804 13.46 4.63 -23.79
CA GLY A 804 12.72 5.84 -24.15
C GLY A 804 11.30 5.91 -23.56
N PRO A 805 10.39 6.67 -24.18
CA PRO A 805 9.06 6.95 -23.64
C PRO A 805 8.13 5.73 -23.79
N GLN A 806 7.19 5.57 -22.84
CA GLN A 806 6.34 4.37 -22.82
C GLN A 806 5.46 4.24 -24.06
N TRP A 807 5.00 5.35 -24.64
CA TRP A 807 4.19 5.33 -25.86
C TRP A 807 4.91 4.68 -27.05
N LEU A 808 6.24 4.75 -27.15
CA LEU A 808 6.98 4.19 -28.28
C LEU A 808 7.15 2.67 -28.15
N ASP A 809 7.48 2.16 -26.96
CA ASP A 809 7.55 0.72 -26.67
C ASP A 809 6.16 0.05 -26.80
N ARG A 810 5.13 0.65 -26.18
CA ARG A 810 3.77 0.10 -26.15
C ARG A 810 3.02 0.31 -27.46
N GLY A 811 3.30 1.41 -28.16
CA GLY A 811 2.83 1.66 -29.51
C GLY A 811 3.40 0.65 -30.51
N THR A 812 4.70 0.34 -30.44
CA THR A 812 5.33 -0.64 -31.32
C THR A 812 4.82 -2.06 -31.05
N TYR A 813 4.67 -2.44 -29.78
CA TYR A 813 3.99 -3.69 -29.39
C TYR A 813 2.64 -3.85 -30.11
N LEU A 814 1.78 -2.83 -30.02
CA LEU A 814 0.41 -2.92 -30.56
C LEU A 814 0.38 -2.76 -32.09
N TYR A 815 1.31 -2.00 -32.67
CA TYR A 815 1.49 -1.90 -34.12
C TYR A 815 1.88 -3.26 -34.73
N ALA A 816 2.86 -3.94 -34.12
CA ALA A 816 3.28 -5.28 -34.53
C ALA A 816 2.19 -6.34 -34.28
N GLU A 817 1.43 -6.27 -33.18
CA GLU A 817 0.28 -7.16 -32.93
C GLU A 817 -0.76 -7.06 -34.04
N LEU A 818 -1.21 -5.86 -34.39
CA LEU A 818 -2.29 -5.67 -35.36
C LEU A 818 -1.86 -6.03 -36.79
N LEU A 819 -0.63 -5.69 -37.20
CA LEU A 819 -0.10 -6.10 -38.49
C LEU A 819 0.09 -7.62 -38.62
N SER A 820 0.44 -8.29 -37.52
CA SER A 820 0.56 -9.74 -37.50
C SER A 820 -0.80 -10.43 -37.48
N GLY A 821 -1.81 -9.83 -36.83
CA GLY A 821 -3.21 -10.28 -36.90
C GLY A 821 -3.76 -10.26 -38.33
N ASP A 822 -3.43 -9.22 -39.10
CA ASP A 822 -3.79 -9.08 -40.51
C ASP A 822 -3.07 -10.10 -41.41
N ALA A 823 -1.74 -10.22 -41.29
CA ALA A 823 -0.95 -11.23 -42.00
C ALA A 823 -1.37 -12.68 -41.65
N ALA A 824 -1.76 -12.92 -40.39
CA ALA A 824 -2.35 -14.18 -39.95
C ALA A 824 -3.72 -14.45 -40.58
N GLY A 825 -4.51 -13.42 -40.87
CA GLY A 825 -5.91 -13.52 -41.28
C GLY A 825 -6.88 -13.68 -40.10
N ILE A 826 -6.50 -13.16 -38.92
CA ILE A 826 -7.26 -13.20 -37.66
C ILE A 826 -8.16 -11.97 -37.52
N ALA A 827 -7.65 -10.78 -37.83
CA ALA A 827 -8.34 -9.50 -37.74
C ALA A 827 -7.99 -8.65 -38.97
N ASP A 828 -8.91 -7.81 -39.42
CA ASP A 828 -8.64 -6.81 -40.47
C ASP A 828 -7.96 -5.59 -39.83
N TYR A 829 -6.80 -5.20 -40.37
CA TYR A 829 -6.04 -4.07 -39.84
C TYR A 829 -6.85 -2.75 -39.83
N GLY A 830 -7.70 -2.54 -40.83
CA GLY A 830 -8.54 -1.35 -40.96
C GLY A 830 -9.62 -1.26 -39.88
N ASP A 831 -10.26 -2.37 -39.51
CA ASP A 831 -11.28 -2.41 -38.46
C ASP A 831 -10.68 -2.23 -37.04
N GLU A 832 -9.53 -2.85 -36.75
CA GLU A 832 -8.80 -2.60 -35.49
C GLU A 832 -8.24 -1.17 -35.43
N ARG A 833 -7.62 -0.66 -36.51
CA ARG A 833 -7.20 0.75 -36.63
C ARG A 833 -8.36 1.70 -36.38
N ALA A 834 -9.49 1.50 -37.05
CA ALA A 834 -10.70 2.31 -36.87
C ALA A 834 -11.27 2.21 -35.44
N THR A 835 -10.95 1.15 -34.69
CA THR A 835 -11.30 1.02 -33.28
C THR A 835 -10.35 1.82 -32.39
N ARG A 836 -9.02 1.76 -32.62
CA ARG A 836 -8.04 2.59 -31.89
C ARG A 836 -8.26 4.08 -32.13
N ILE A 837 -8.55 4.49 -33.36
CA ILE A 837 -8.98 5.86 -33.72
C ILE A 837 -10.15 6.32 -32.84
N LYS A 838 -11.21 5.51 -32.69
CA LYS A 838 -12.38 5.84 -31.85
C LYS A 838 -12.04 5.93 -30.36
N SER A 839 -11.14 5.10 -29.83
CA SER A 839 -10.70 5.15 -28.42
C SER A 839 -9.83 6.36 -28.12
N ALA A 840 -8.84 6.66 -28.98
CA ALA A 840 -8.01 7.86 -28.88
C ALA A 840 -8.83 9.16 -28.88
N GLN A 841 -9.97 9.18 -29.60
CA GLN A 841 -10.89 10.31 -29.68
C GLN A 841 -11.85 10.44 -28.49
N ALA A 842 -12.11 9.36 -27.75
CA ALA A 842 -12.94 9.41 -26.54
C ALA A 842 -12.20 10.06 -25.36
N ASN A 843 -10.88 9.90 -25.31
CA ASN A 843 -10.01 10.43 -24.26
C ASN A 843 -8.70 10.96 -24.88
N PRO A 844 -8.72 12.13 -25.53
CA PRO A 844 -7.54 12.73 -26.15
C PRO A 844 -6.55 13.19 -25.07
N ALA A 845 -5.35 12.60 -25.08
CA ALA A 845 -4.22 13.04 -24.27
C ALA A 845 -3.18 13.75 -25.14
N ASP A 846 -2.45 14.69 -24.54
CA ASP A 846 -1.24 15.28 -25.13
C ASP A 846 -0.19 14.17 -25.34
N PRO A 847 0.33 13.95 -26.56
CA PRO A 847 1.39 12.96 -26.81
C PRO A 847 2.61 13.12 -25.89
N ARG A 848 2.92 14.34 -25.44
CA ARG A 848 4.04 14.61 -24.52
C ARG A 848 3.78 14.12 -23.10
N SER A 849 2.53 14.04 -22.63
CA SER A 849 2.25 13.50 -21.30
C SER A 849 2.52 11.99 -21.24
N LEU A 850 2.36 11.30 -22.37
CA LEU A 850 2.64 9.87 -22.51
C LEU A 850 4.15 9.54 -22.51
N GLU A 851 5.06 10.54 -22.48
CA GLU A 851 6.48 10.28 -22.25
C GLU A 851 6.75 9.71 -20.86
N THR A 852 6.02 10.19 -19.84
CA THR A 852 6.23 9.81 -18.43
C THR A 852 5.35 8.65 -18.00
N ALA A 853 5.78 7.92 -16.97
CA ALA A 853 4.96 6.87 -16.38
C ALA A 853 3.64 7.39 -15.79
N GLU A 854 3.63 8.62 -15.26
CA GLU A 854 2.44 9.24 -14.67
C GLU A 854 1.38 9.56 -15.73
N GLY A 855 1.74 10.23 -16.82
CA GLY A 855 0.80 10.56 -17.90
C GLY A 855 0.35 9.33 -18.70
N TRP A 856 1.24 8.34 -18.87
CA TRP A 856 0.88 7.02 -19.40
C TRP A 856 -0.17 6.31 -18.54
N ASN A 857 -0.02 6.30 -17.21
CA ASN A 857 -0.99 5.68 -16.31
C ASN A 857 -2.33 6.43 -16.35
N ALA A 858 -2.31 7.76 -16.22
CA ALA A 858 -3.52 8.60 -16.26
C ALA A 858 -4.33 8.42 -17.57
N ALA A 859 -3.67 8.31 -18.73
CA ALA A 859 -4.33 8.06 -20.01
C ALA A 859 -4.91 6.64 -20.13
N ASN A 860 -4.35 5.65 -19.42
CA ASN A 860 -4.85 4.28 -19.44
C ASN A 860 -5.98 4.03 -18.44
N GLU A 861 -5.94 4.68 -17.26
CA GLU A 861 -7.03 4.66 -16.29
C GLU A 861 -8.33 5.28 -16.84
N ALA A 862 -8.24 6.20 -17.81
CA ALA A 862 -9.39 6.86 -18.42
C ALA A 862 -10.27 5.93 -19.30
N ASP A 863 -9.67 5.26 -20.30
CA ASP A 863 -10.32 4.24 -21.18
C ASP A 863 -9.28 3.50 -22.06
N GLN A 864 -8.13 3.10 -21.49
CA GLN A 864 -6.98 2.57 -22.26
C GLN A 864 -6.49 3.51 -23.40
N SER A 865 -6.73 4.83 -23.31
CA SER A 865 -6.48 5.73 -24.43
C SER A 865 -5.00 5.93 -24.71
N GLY A 866 -4.15 5.76 -23.69
CA GLY A 866 -2.69 5.67 -23.84
C GLY A 866 -2.28 4.64 -24.88
N TRP A 867 -2.78 3.39 -24.80
CA TRP A 867 -2.53 2.36 -25.83
C TRP A 867 -3.01 2.77 -27.23
N ALA A 868 -4.21 3.34 -27.33
CA ALA A 868 -4.79 3.74 -28.61
C ALA A 868 -3.99 4.87 -29.28
N LEU A 869 -3.61 5.89 -28.52
CA LEU A 869 -2.78 7.02 -28.98
C LEU A 869 -1.37 6.56 -29.34
N SER A 870 -0.80 5.64 -28.57
CA SER A 870 0.55 5.09 -28.81
C SER A 870 0.63 4.28 -30.10
N PHE A 871 -0.38 3.45 -30.39
CA PHE A 871 -0.49 2.77 -31.67
C PHE A 871 -0.54 3.76 -32.85
N LEU A 872 -1.32 4.83 -32.73
CA LEU A 872 -1.44 5.85 -33.79
C LEU A 872 -0.16 6.67 -33.94
N ALA A 873 0.57 6.93 -32.85
CA ALA A 873 1.87 7.58 -32.89
C ALA A 873 2.91 6.74 -33.64
N VAL A 874 2.96 5.43 -33.37
CA VAL A 874 3.91 4.52 -34.04
C VAL A 874 3.47 4.19 -35.48
N GLU A 875 2.17 4.11 -35.76
CA GLU A 875 1.67 4.09 -37.14
C GLU A 875 2.12 5.34 -37.90
N ARG A 876 2.04 6.53 -37.29
CA ARG A 876 2.51 7.78 -37.91
C ARG A 876 4.02 7.78 -38.15
N LEU A 877 4.82 7.22 -37.23
CA LEU A 877 6.26 7.03 -37.47
C LEU A 877 6.52 6.09 -38.66
N ALA A 878 5.76 5.00 -38.79
CA ALA A 878 5.84 4.10 -39.93
C ALA A 878 5.36 4.75 -41.26
N GLU A 879 4.37 5.65 -41.23
CA GLU A 879 4.01 6.47 -42.41
C GLU A 879 5.14 7.42 -42.84
N LEU A 880 5.86 8.01 -41.89
CA LEU A 880 6.90 9.03 -42.13
C LEU A 880 8.24 8.42 -42.58
N ALA A 881 8.69 7.35 -41.93
CA ALA A 881 10.02 6.77 -42.10
C ALA A 881 10.02 5.33 -42.65
N GLY A 882 8.87 4.64 -42.66
CA GLY A 882 8.72 3.23 -43.04
C GLY A 882 8.73 2.27 -41.85
N ASP A 883 8.18 1.07 -42.05
CA ASP A 883 8.05 0.04 -41.01
C ASP A 883 9.39 -0.36 -40.36
N GLU A 884 10.45 -0.48 -41.17
CA GLU A 884 11.80 -0.87 -40.72
C GLU A 884 12.41 0.14 -39.75
N ALA A 885 12.09 1.44 -39.89
CA ALA A 885 12.58 2.51 -39.02
C ALA A 885 12.10 2.36 -37.57
N VAL A 886 10.89 1.81 -37.38
CA VAL A 886 10.33 1.54 -36.04
C VAL A 886 11.18 0.54 -35.27
N PHE A 887 11.85 -0.39 -35.97
CA PHE A 887 12.80 -1.33 -35.36
C PHE A 887 14.25 -0.84 -35.42
N GLU A 888 14.61 0.03 -36.37
CA GLU A 888 15.91 0.72 -36.41
C GLU A 888 16.14 1.57 -35.16
N TYR A 889 15.08 2.17 -34.60
CA TYR A 889 15.12 2.81 -33.28
C TYR A 889 15.73 1.90 -32.20
N PHE A 890 15.30 0.64 -32.14
CA PHE A 890 15.83 -0.33 -31.19
C PHE A 890 17.26 -0.77 -31.56
N ARG A 891 17.62 -0.88 -32.84
CA ARG A 891 19.01 -1.15 -33.27
C ARG A 891 19.99 -0.04 -32.90
N LEU A 892 19.55 1.22 -32.96
CA LEU A 892 20.39 2.37 -32.65
C LEU A 892 20.58 2.59 -31.14
N LEU A 893 19.58 2.25 -30.31
CA LEU A 893 19.57 2.50 -28.86
C LEU A 893 20.87 2.13 -28.12
N PRO A 894 21.46 0.92 -28.26
CA PRO A 894 22.72 0.55 -27.59
C PRO A 894 23.94 1.37 -28.04
N SER A 895 23.88 2.00 -29.22
CA SER A 895 24.97 2.80 -29.81
C SER A 895 24.82 4.30 -29.57
N SER A 896 23.63 4.76 -29.16
CA SER A 896 23.30 6.17 -28.94
C SER A 896 23.58 6.62 -27.50
N THR A 897 23.89 7.92 -27.33
CA THR A 897 24.11 8.54 -26.01
C THR A 897 22.82 8.79 -25.23
N SER A 898 21.68 8.83 -25.93
CA SER A 898 20.34 8.98 -25.36
C SER A 898 19.30 8.34 -26.30
N TRP A 899 18.11 8.08 -25.78
CA TRP A 899 17.01 7.57 -26.61
C TRP A 899 16.55 8.59 -27.67
N ARG A 900 16.73 9.90 -27.42
CA ARG A 900 16.38 10.97 -28.36
C ARG A 900 17.32 11.01 -29.57
N GLU A 901 18.59 10.66 -29.39
CA GLU A 901 19.54 10.46 -30.49
C GLU A 901 19.18 9.21 -31.33
N ALA A 902 18.79 8.10 -30.68
CA ALA A 902 18.30 6.91 -31.40
C ALA A 902 17.01 7.20 -32.19
N PHE A 903 16.12 8.04 -31.64
CA PHE A 903 14.90 8.50 -32.31
C PHE A 903 15.20 9.35 -33.55
N GLU A 904 16.05 10.38 -33.42
CA GLU A 904 16.43 11.23 -34.55
C GLU A 904 17.17 10.44 -35.63
N GLY A 905 18.04 9.50 -35.23
CA GLY A 905 18.76 8.61 -36.14
C GLY A 905 17.87 7.63 -36.91
N ALA A 906 16.82 7.10 -36.28
CA ALA A 906 15.91 6.13 -36.90
C ALA A 906 14.86 6.80 -37.81
N PHE A 907 14.24 7.87 -37.34
CA PHE A 907 13.09 8.49 -38.02
C PHE A 907 13.47 9.68 -38.90
N GLY A 908 14.62 10.33 -38.65
CA GLY A 908 15.10 11.47 -39.42
C GLY A 908 14.48 12.83 -39.04
N LEU A 909 13.80 12.91 -37.89
CA LEU A 909 13.27 14.12 -37.26
C LEU A 909 13.43 14.05 -35.74
N THR A 910 13.43 15.20 -35.04
CA THR A 910 13.48 15.18 -33.57
C THR A 910 12.13 14.75 -32.98
N VAL A 911 12.13 14.35 -31.71
CA VAL A 911 10.88 13.98 -31.03
C VAL A 911 9.94 15.18 -30.82
N ASP A 912 10.48 16.40 -30.70
CA ASP A 912 9.69 17.63 -30.64
C ASP A 912 9.02 17.94 -32.00
N ASP A 913 9.75 17.81 -33.11
CA ASP A 913 9.18 17.90 -34.47
C ASP A 913 8.08 16.84 -34.69
N PHE A 914 8.28 15.64 -34.14
CA PHE A 914 7.29 14.56 -34.23
C PHE A 914 6.01 14.90 -33.46
N TYR A 915 6.09 15.50 -32.28
CA TYR A 915 4.89 15.91 -31.55
C TYR A 915 4.13 17.02 -32.28
N GLU A 916 4.82 17.98 -32.91
CA GLU A 916 4.14 19.00 -33.75
C GLU A 916 3.44 18.38 -34.97
N ASP A 917 4.03 17.39 -35.66
CA ASP A 917 3.37 16.68 -36.76
C ASP A 917 2.23 15.76 -36.27
N PHE A 918 2.42 15.06 -35.14
CA PHE A 918 1.43 14.12 -34.63
C PHE A 918 0.21 14.80 -34.01
N GLU A 919 0.34 16.01 -33.43
CA GLU A 919 -0.81 16.86 -33.07
C GLU A 919 -1.67 17.20 -34.31
N VAL A 920 -1.04 17.53 -35.43
CA VAL A 920 -1.74 17.80 -36.70
C VAL A 920 -2.34 16.52 -37.28
N HIS A 921 -1.61 15.41 -37.26
CA HIS A 921 -2.13 14.11 -37.71
C HIS A 921 -3.32 13.66 -36.86
N GLN A 922 -3.27 13.81 -35.53
CA GLN A 922 -4.39 13.52 -34.62
C GLN A 922 -5.65 14.33 -34.99
N ALA A 923 -5.48 15.60 -35.36
CA ALA A 923 -6.57 16.45 -35.81
C ALA A 923 -7.10 16.09 -37.21
N ASP A 924 -6.27 15.54 -38.10
CA ASP A 924 -6.66 15.07 -39.44
C ASP A 924 -7.31 13.66 -39.43
N ILE A 925 -6.89 12.75 -38.54
CA ILE A 925 -7.53 11.42 -38.36
C ILE A 925 -8.74 11.46 -37.42
N ALA A 926 -8.97 12.58 -36.74
CA ALA A 926 -10.27 12.88 -36.15
C ALA A 926 -11.30 12.98 -37.29
N PRO A 927 -12.27 12.02 -37.42
CA PRO A 927 -13.43 12.32 -38.22
C PRO A 927 -14.10 13.53 -37.58
N VAL A 928 -14.76 14.36 -38.38
CA VAL A 928 -15.62 15.42 -37.85
C VAL A 928 -16.84 14.76 -37.22
N LEU A 929 -16.67 14.29 -35.97
CA LEU A 929 -17.69 13.62 -35.19
C LEU A 929 -18.89 14.55 -35.10
N PRO A 930 -20.08 14.14 -35.61
CA PRO A 930 -21.30 14.93 -35.58
C PRO A 930 -21.50 15.66 -34.26
N GLN A 931 -21.52 16.99 -34.32
CA GLN A 931 -21.62 17.82 -33.13
C GLN A 931 -23.09 17.89 -32.69
N VAL A 932 -23.39 17.32 -31.52
CA VAL A 932 -24.67 17.56 -30.84
C VAL A 932 -24.53 18.87 -30.08
N ARG A 933 -25.07 19.95 -30.64
CA ARG A 933 -24.91 21.32 -30.13
C ARG A 933 -26.23 22.06 -29.95
N GLY A 934 -26.26 22.94 -28.95
CA GLY A 934 -27.45 23.66 -28.56
C GLY A 934 -27.21 24.74 -27.53
N VAL A 935 -28.28 25.18 -26.87
CA VAL A 935 -28.26 26.21 -25.83
C VAL A 935 -29.19 25.87 -24.67
N VAL A 936 -28.75 26.12 -23.43
CA VAL A 936 -29.60 26.08 -22.23
C VAL A 936 -30.03 27.51 -21.89
N LEU A 937 -31.35 27.71 -21.76
CA LEU A 937 -31.97 29.00 -21.52
C LEU A 937 -32.80 28.98 -20.23
N GLY A 938 -32.79 30.08 -19.49
CA GLY A 938 -33.63 30.30 -18.32
C GLY A 938 -35.13 30.39 -18.65
N PRO A 939 -35.98 30.49 -17.61
CA PRO A 939 -37.43 30.64 -17.77
C PRO A 939 -37.82 31.98 -18.43
N ASP A 940 -36.99 33.01 -18.23
CA ASP A 940 -37.03 34.30 -18.94
C ASP A 940 -36.58 34.17 -20.40
N GLY A 941 -35.57 33.35 -20.66
CA GLY A 941 -34.95 33.14 -21.97
C GLY A 941 -33.57 33.75 -22.13
N GLU A 942 -32.98 34.28 -21.06
CA GLU A 942 -31.55 34.57 -21.02
C GLU A 942 -30.76 33.24 -20.96
N PRO A 943 -29.48 33.21 -21.36
CA PRO A 943 -28.70 31.98 -21.31
C PRO A 943 -28.29 31.56 -19.90
N VAL A 944 -28.01 30.26 -19.72
CA VAL A 944 -27.54 29.69 -18.43
C VAL A 944 -26.10 29.21 -18.59
N GLU A 945 -25.15 29.94 -17.98
CA GLU A 945 -23.74 29.56 -17.89
C GLU A 945 -23.51 28.41 -16.91
N GLY A 946 -22.51 27.55 -17.18
CA GLY A 946 -22.01 26.54 -16.24
C GLY A 946 -22.90 25.32 -16.01
N ALA A 947 -24.09 25.25 -16.63
CA ALA A 947 -25.06 24.17 -16.49
C ALA A 947 -24.48 22.85 -17.04
N GLY A 948 -24.48 21.81 -16.20
CA GLY A 948 -23.94 20.50 -16.59
C GLY A 948 -24.90 19.70 -17.46
N LEU A 949 -24.33 18.99 -18.43
CA LEU A 949 -25.05 18.18 -19.40
C LEU A 949 -24.33 16.85 -19.63
N TRP A 950 -25.07 15.74 -19.67
CA TRP A 950 -24.58 14.44 -20.13
C TRP A 950 -25.22 14.05 -21.46
N LEU A 951 -24.39 13.69 -22.44
CA LEU A 951 -24.82 13.01 -23.66
C LEU A 951 -24.50 11.52 -23.53
N ARG A 952 -25.54 10.68 -23.37
CA ARG A 952 -25.41 9.24 -23.09
C ARG A 952 -26.02 8.38 -24.20
N TRP A 953 -25.32 7.34 -24.64
CA TRP A 953 -25.84 6.38 -25.62
C TRP A 953 -27.13 5.72 -25.08
N HIS A 954 -28.18 5.68 -25.89
CA HIS A 954 -29.48 5.07 -25.58
C HIS A 954 -29.46 3.52 -25.63
N SER A 955 -28.38 2.91 -26.14
CA SER A 955 -28.31 1.45 -26.34
C SER A 955 -28.26 0.69 -25.01
N ALA A 956 -28.65 -0.60 -25.04
CA ALA A 956 -28.80 -1.41 -23.84
C ALA A 956 -27.49 -2.05 -23.33
N THR A 957 -26.37 -1.89 -24.05
CA THR A 957 -25.17 -2.75 -23.91
C THR A 957 -23.84 -2.01 -23.89
N GLY A 958 -23.82 -0.67 -23.95
CA GLY A 958 -22.59 0.12 -23.87
C GLY A 958 -22.86 1.54 -23.35
N ALA A 959 -22.06 1.99 -22.38
CA ALA A 959 -22.28 3.24 -21.66
C ALA A 959 -21.29 4.35 -22.06
N TYR A 960 -21.24 4.70 -23.34
CA TYR A 960 -20.61 5.95 -23.76
C TYR A 960 -21.40 7.14 -23.18
N ILE A 961 -20.71 7.98 -22.41
CA ILE A 961 -21.24 9.15 -21.70
C ILE A 961 -20.21 10.27 -21.87
N GLU A 962 -20.63 11.38 -22.46
CA GLU A 962 -19.85 12.61 -22.55
C GLU A 962 -20.41 13.64 -21.54
N PHE A 963 -19.55 14.47 -20.94
CA PHE A 963 -19.95 15.59 -20.08
C PHE A 963 -19.50 16.93 -20.63
N ALA A 964 -20.39 17.92 -20.62
CA ALA A 964 -20.07 19.31 -20.90
C ALA A 964 -20.75 20.23 -19.87
N ARG A 965 -20.15 21.41 -19.66
CA ARG A 965 -20.84 22.56 -19.06
C ARG A 965 -21.14 23.58 -20.16
N THR A 966 -22.20 24.35 -20.00
CA THR A 966 -22.52 25.45 -20.92
C THR A 966 -21.56 26.62 -20.78
N GLU A 967 -21.24 27.25 -21.92
CA GLU A 967 -20.46 28.49 -21.98
C GLU A 967 -21.28 29.71 -21.51
N ALA A 968 -20.66 30.89 -21.44
CA ALA A 968 -21.30 32.11 -20.92
C ALA A 968 -22.50 32.62 -21.76
N ASP A 969 -22.63 32.18 -23.01
CA ASP A 969 -23.81 32.41 -23.87
C ASP A 969 -24.83 31.24 -23.79
N GLY A 970 -24.67 30.36 -22.80
CA GLY A 970 -25.48 29.17 -22.54
C GLY A 970 -25.31 28.06 -23.55
N THR A 971 -24.41 28.18 -24.54
CA THR A 971 -24.23 27.14 -25.56
C THR A 971 -23.49 25.93 -25.01
N PHE A 972 -23.71 24.78 -25.65
CA PHE A 972 -22.97 23.54 -25.40
C PHE A 972 -22.70 22.83 -26.72
N ARG A 973 -21.69 21.96 -26.70
CA ARG A 973 -21.31 21.06 -27.78
C ARG A 973 -20.87 19.72 -27.20
N PHE A 974 -21.17 18.65 -27.92
CA PHE A 974 -20.62 17.33 -27.72
C PHE A 974 -20.16 16.79 -29.06
N ALA A 975 -19.00 16.15 -29.11
CA ALA A 975 -18.76 15.17 -30.16
C ALA A 975 -19.69 13.97 -29.92
N ALA A 976 -20.29 13.45 -30.99
CA ALA A 976 -21.07 12.23 -30.94
C ALA A 976 -20.66 11.30 -32.09
N ARG A 977 -20.77 9.99 -31.85
CA ARG A 977 -20.69 8.95 -32.88
C ARG A 977 -22.09 8.76 -33.47
N ASP A 978 -22.22 8.01 -34.56
CA ASP A 978 -23.54 7.71 -35.10
C ASP A 978 -24.34 6.80 -34.16
N GLY A 979 -25.63 7.12 -33.97
CA GLY A 979 -26.54 6.36 -33.12
C GLY A 979 -27.50 7.20 -32.28
N SER A 980 -28.20 6.49 -31.40
CA SER A 980 -29.26 7.02 -30.56
C SER A 980 -28.75 7.51 -29.20
N TYR A 981 -29.04 8.74 -28.81
CA TYR A 981 -28.56 9.38 -27.57
C TYR A 981 -29.69 9.93 -26.69
N ARG A 982 -29.34 10.19 -25.43
CA ARG A 982 -30.13 10.96 -24.46
C ARG A 982 -29.27 12.13 -23.97
N LEU A 983 -29.83 13.34 -23.98
CA LEU A 983 -29.18 14.52 -23.41
C LEU A 983 -29.86 14.88 -22.09
N THR A 984 -29.11 14.82 -20.99
CA THR A 984 -29.60 14.95 -19.61
C THR A 984 -29.00 16.22 -18.98
N LEU A 985 -29.81 17.01 -18.28
CA LEU A 985 -29.36 18.17 -17.49
C LEU A 985 -29.04 17.73 -16.06
N MET A 986 -27.79 17.94 -15.65
CA MET A 986 -27.23 17.41 -14.41
C MET A 986 -26.30 18.43 -13.75
N GLU A 987 -26.09 18.31 -12.44
CA GLU A 987 -25.11 19.09 -11.71
C GLU A 987 -24.38 18.21 -10.70
N TYR A 988 -23.07 18.43 -10.57
CA TYR A 988 -22.29 17.79 -9.52
C TYR A 988 -22.54 18.55 -8.21
N PHE A 989 -23.24 17.90 -7.29
CA PHE A 989 -23.66 18.49 -6.02
C PHE A 989 -23.34 17.52 -4.89
N ASP A 990 -22.49 17.95 -3.95
CA ASP A 990 -22.26 17.24 -2.68
C ASP A 990 -21.86 15.76 -2.85
N GLY A 991 -20.86 15.55 -3.72
CA GLY A 991 -20.26 14.26 -4.04
C GLY A 991 -20.97 13.41 -5.11
N ASP A 992 -22.14 13.83 -5.60
CA ASP A 992 -22.95 13.03 -6.54
C ASP A 992 -23.41 13.82 -7.78
N TRP A 993 -23.74 13.08 -8.84
CA TRP A 993 -24.18 13.60 -10.14
C TRP A 993 -25.71 13.65 -10.23
N VAL A 994 -26.27 14.78 -9.81
CA VAL A 994 -27.70 14.93 -9.57
C VAL A 994 -28.43 15.30 -10.87
N THR A 995 -29.44 14.51 -11.25
CA THR A 995 -30.25 14.79 -12.45
C THR A 995 -31.41 15.73 -12.16
N TYR A 996 -31.53 16.82 -12.91
CA TYR A 996 -32.69 17.72 -12.87
C TYR A 996 -33.76 17.39 -13.90
N GLY A 997 -33.36 16.89 -15.07
CA GLY A 997 -34.25 16.56 -16.17
C GLY A 997 -33.47 16.24 -17.44
N GLN A 998 -34.15 16.20 -18.58
CA GLN A 998 -33.55 15.80 -19.86
C GLN A 998 -34.19 16.55 -21.04
N TYR A 999 -33.60 16.38 -22.22
CA TYR A 999 -34.16 16.89 -23.46
C TYR A 999 -35.46 16.14 -23.82
N GLY A 1000 -36.57 16.88 -23.77
CA GLY A 1000 -37.92 16.45 -24.13
C GLY A 1000 -38.29 16.71 -25.59
N GLY A 1001 -37.33 17.07 -26.45
CA GLY A 1001 -37.58 17.34 -27.87
C GLY A 1001 -38.00 18.79 -28.12
N PRO A 1002 -38.92 19.05 -29.07
CA PRO A 1002 -39.38 20.41 -29.39
C PRO A 1002 -40.04 21.20 -28.24
N THR A 1003 -40.31 20.58 -27.08
CA THR A 1003 -40.76 21.27 -25.86
C THR A 1003 -39.62 21.74 -24.95
N GLY A 1004 -38.36 21.43 -25.27
CA GLY A 1004 -37.19 21.78 -24.48
C GLY A 1004 -36.97 20.82 -23.31
N PHE A 1005 -37.02 21.31 -22.08
CA PHE A 1005 -36.79 20.51 -20.87
C PHE A 1005 -37.97 19.58 -20.53
N SER A 1006 -37.69 18.38 -20.01
CA SER A 1006 -38.69 17.45 -19.50
C SER A 1006 -38.16 16.60 -18.34
N THR A 1007 -39.05 16.25 -17.41
CA THR A 1007 -38.79 15.35 -16.26
C THR A 1007 -39.43 13.97 -16.42
N GLY A 1008 -40.16 13.71 -17.52
CA GLY A 1008 -40.93 12.47 -17.70
C GLY A 1008 -41.05 11.96 -19.13
N SER A 1009 -40.51 12.68 -20.12
CA SER A 1009 -40.39 12.21 -21.50
C SER A 1009 -38.94 12.33 -21.96
N ILE A 1010 -38.40 11.25 -22.50
CA ILE A 1010 -37.10 11.22 -23.17
C ILE A 1010 -37.37 11.48 -24.66
N THR A 1011 -36.73 12.48 -25.25
CA THR A 1011 -36.51 12.48 -26.71
C THR A 1011 -35.14 11.87 -26.99
N VAL A 1012 -35.10 10.98 -27.97
CA VAL A 1012 -33.86 10.42 -28.48
C VAL A 1012 -33.26 11.40 -29.49
N ILE A 1013 -31.98 11.69 -29.32
CA ILE A 1013 -31.21 12.41 -30.34
C ILE A 1013 -30.60 11.33 -31.23
N GLU A 1014 -31.09 11.21 -32.46
CA GLU A 1014 -30.46 10.35 -33.46
C GLU A 1014 -29.35 11.15 -34.16
N VAL A 1015 -28.16 10.56 -34.21
CA VAL A 1015 -26.97 11.09 -34.88
C VAL A 1015 -26.66 10.17 -36.07
N ASP A 1016 -26.52 10.75 -37.27
CA ASP A 1016 -26.43 10.02 -38.54
C ASP A 1016 -25.60 10.86 -39.55
N GLU A 1017 -24.28 10.69 -39.51
CA GLU A 1017 -23.23 11.35 -40.34
C GLU A 1017 -23.20 12.91 -40.31
N ALA A 1018 -24.06 13.58 -39.54
CA ALA A 1018 -24.19 15.04 -39.54
C ALA A 1018 -24.54 15.67 -38.18
N ASP A 1019 -24.01 16.87 -37.92
CA ASP A 1019 -24.26 17.71 -36.74
C ASP A 1019 -25.76 17.80 -36.37
N VAL A 1020 -26.10 17.48 -35.11
CA VAL A 1020 -27.43 17.75 -34.55
C VAL A 1020 -27.44 19.14 -33.92
N THR A 1021 -28.02 20.10 -34.64
CA THR A 1021 -28.05 21.52 -34.26
C THR A 1021 -29.37 21.95 -33.62
N ASP A 1022 -29.42 23.22 -33.19
CA ASP A 1022 -30.64 23.93 -32.78
C ASP A 1022 -31.41 23.29 -31.60
N ILE A 1023 -30.72 22.49 -30.78
CA ILE A 1023 -31.26 21.98 -29.53
C ILE A 1023 -31.40 23.14 -28.53
N VAL A 1024 -32.62 23.39 -28.05
CA VAL A 1024 -32.90 24.43 -27.05
C VAL A 1024 -33.50 23.79 -25.79
N ILE A 1025 -32.74 23.78 -24.70
CA ILE A 1025 -33.22 23.32 -23.38
C ILE A 1025 -33.64 24.56 -22.58
N ARG A 1026 -34.94 24.88 -22.61
CA ARG A 1026 -35.51 25.96 -21.79
C ARG A 1026 -35.95 25.43 -20.43
N LEU A 1027 -35.34 25.93 -19.36
CA LEU A 1027 -35.62 25.53 -17.98
C LEU A 1027 -36.97 26.12 -17.50
N PRO A 1028 -37.76 25.37 -16.71
CA PRO A 1028 -39.04 25.85 -16.15
C PRO A 1028 -38.88 26.83 -14.96
N SER A 1029 -37.69 26.90 -14.38
CA SER A 1029 -37.26 27.79 -13.29
C SER A 1029 -35.76 28.10 -13.47
N PRO A 1030 -35.15 29.02 -12.71
CA PRO A 1030 -33.69 29.10 -12.62
C PRO A 1030 -33.08 27.74 -12.23
N LEU A 1031 -31.84 27.47 -12.67
CA LEU A 1031 -31.14 26.21 -12.39
C LEU A 1031 -31.10 25.91 -10.88
N SER A 1032 -30.74 26.91 -10.07
CA SER A 1032 -30.72 26.86 -8.61
C SER A 1032 -32.10 26.69 -7.92
N GLU A 1033 -33.20 26.73 -8.67
CA GLU A 1033 -34.55 26.42 -8.18
C GLU A 1033 -35.08 25.06 -8.68
N LEU A 1034 -34.37 24.41 -9.61
CA LEU A 1034 -34.75 23.08 -10.09
C LEU A 1034 -34.63 22.06 -8.95
N ARG A 1035 -35.56 21.10 -8.97
CA ARG A 1035 -35.54 19.97 -8.04
C ARG A 1035 -35.00 18.74 -8.74
N PRO A 1036 -34.12 17.97 -8.09
CA PRO A 1036 -33.70 16.67 -8.60
C PRO A 1036 -34.88 15.76 -8.92
N ILE A 1037 -34.74 14.96 -9.98
CA ILE A 1037 -35.60 13.80 -10.22
C ILE A 1037 -34.90 12.52 -9.75
N PRO A 1038 -35.60 11.63 -9.02
CA PRO A 1038 -35.07 10.36 -8.52
C PRO A 1038 -35.20 9.21 -9.53
#